data_AF-A0A2W6NDH2-F1
#
_entry.id   AF-A0A2W6NDH2-F1
#
_cell.length_a   1.000
_cell.length_b   1.000
_cell.length_c   1.000
_cell.angle_alpha   90.00
_cell.angle_beta   90.00
_cell.angle_gamma   90.00
#
_symmetry.space_group_name_H-M   'P 1'
#
loop_
_entity.id
_entity.type
_entity.pdbx_description
1 polymer ?
#
loop_
_entity_poly.entity_id
_entity_poly.type
_entity_poly.pdbx_seq_one_letter_code
_entity_poly.pdbx_strand_id
1 'polypeptide(L)'
;MHQNPGGSFRKKVKKRGWIQTTAIMLVVLQLFGLFGLSGRTWADSVDFAGGSGTQNDPWLIETPEQLDNIRTLLYPTDHPDYSYYYYKLIADIDLDVAPYNQGAGWDAIGTSGAPFTGNFDGNGHIISNMKINLQDERYKLRNGLFGATKDATFRNLGLENSVVSSGSNFAGSLIGEAISNTNIIQVYAIGSVRADNSAGGLIGLLSGPTTIEDSYFMGSAEARVGAGGLVGSTWGDPLQVKQSYAAAEVKAQVTVTAGGLIGDDGGKDATITSSYYDQDISGISDTKKGQPLSSSAMRQQQTYSDWSFVDPGIWSMDENKNDGYPYLKFQNFTDIPTTWTDITGKAVLSRPLGIAVDNLGNLYVVNYQSNKIMKYSNETKEWTDITGTESFNYPTGVAVDNFGNVYVADRRHYKIKKRPVGSSEWLDITGTQNIDPNGIAVDSEGNLYAADGYGKIKSLLKGEENWVDITGTESFSTPYGIAIDGNGSIYVTDTSTDKIKKRSRGASEWIDITTRGNFSNPASVAVDNTGTVYVADANTNKIKRLKNGAVRWENITGSESFLNPYGMATDRFNNVYVTDLEHSKLKKLSMTPAASPSGGIVTSGTTVTLTIGIDGATIYYTTDGTEPTINNGMIYSSPIPVTDGMTIRAIAIKKGMEDSQVISETYTFKQQVGKPTADSAGGAVAPGTTVKLTSTTDDATIYFTTDGSIPSMDNGTLYSGPIPVTDGMTIRAIAIKPGMEDSQVLSESYTI
;
A
#
# COMPACT_ATOMS: atom_id res chain seq x y z
N MET A 1 28.11 70.80 -3.65
CA MET A 1 29.30 70.33 -4.38
C MET A 1 29.91 69.17 -3.62
N HIS A 2 30.05 68.05 -4.32
CA HIS A 2 30.76 66.79 -4.06
C HIS A 2 31.53 66.53 -2.76
N GLN A 3 31.15 65.40 -2.13
CA GLN A 3 31.85 64.11 -2.06
C GLN A 3 32.15 63.53 -0.67
N ASN A 4 31.89 62.22 -0.60
CA ASN A 4 31.92 61.29 0.53
C ASN A 4 33.23 61.27 1.34
N PRO A 5 33.15 60.68 2.54
CA PRO A 5 34.08 59.58 2.84
C PRO A 5 33.38 58.33 3.39
N GLY A 6 33.87 57.17 2.96
CA GLY A 6 33.60 55.87 3.59
C GLY A 6 34.48 55.65 4.83
N GLY A 7 33.98 54.85 5.77
CA GLY A 7 34.72 54.49 6.98
C GLY A 7 33.86 53.75 7.99
N SER A 8 33.95 52.42 7.95
CA SER A 8 33.51 51.42 8.94
C SER A 8 33.47 51.89 10.40
N PHE A 9 32.31 51.75 11.06
CA PHE A 9 32.23 51.67 12.53
C PHE A 9 31.04 50.81 13.00
N ARG A 10 31.37 49.78 13.79
CA ARG A 10 30.47 49.00 14.66
C ARG A 10 29.69 49.91 15.63
N LYS A 11 28.39 49.68 15.81
CA LYS A 11 27.60 49.97 17.04
C LYS A 11 26.29 49.16 17.02
N LYS A 12 26.14 48.20 17.94
CA LYS A 12 25.36 48.26 19.21
C LYS A 12 23.83 48.20 19.06
N VAL A 13 23.24 47.11 19.54
CA VAL A 13 21.94 47.05 20.24
C VAL A 13 22.06 45.97 21.33
N LYS A 14 22.32 46.32 22.60
CA LYS A 14 21.42 46.57 23.75
C LYS A 14 20.53 45.38 24.20
N LYS A 15 20.85 44.91 25.41
CA LYS A 15 20.15 43.95 26.28
C LYS A 15 18.72 44.37 26.67
N ARG A 16 17.82 43.39 26.76
CA ARG A 16 16.71 43.19 27.73
C ARG A 16 16.54 41.65 27.79
N GLY A 17 16.53 40.92 28.89
CA GLY A 17 16.06 41.16 30.26
C GLY A 17 15.10 40.01 30.56
N TRP A 18 15.61 38.87 31.06
CA TRP A 18 14.81 37.72 31.50
C TRP A 18 14.31 37.97 32.93
N ILE A 19 13.00 37.83 33.16
CA ILE A 19 12.36 37.69 34.47
C ILE A 19 11.49 36.44 34.42
N GLN A 20 11.68 35.57 35.41
CA GLN A 20 10.88 34.38 35.71
C GLN A 20 9.49 34.75 36.25
N THR A 21 8.49 33.91 36.01
CA THR A 21 7.56 33.45 37.05
C THR A 21 6.99 32.06 36.73
N THR A 22 7.04 31.22 37.74
CA THR A 22 6.63 29.82 37.92
C THR A 22 5.10 29.65 37.96
N ALA A 23 4.55 28.53 37.46
CA ALA A 23 3.44 27.79 38.11
C ALA A 23 3.11 26.45 37.40
N ILE A 24 3.34 25.35 38.13
CA ILE A 24 2.43 24.20 38.40
C ILE A 24 1.95 23.35 37.22
N MET A 25 2.49 22.13 37.11
CA MET A 25 1.68 20.92 36.92
C MET A 25 2.29 19.75 37.71
N LEU A 26 1.47 19.22 38.62
CA LEU A 26 1.68 18.11 39.54
C LEU A 26 0.58 17.07 39.21
N VAL A 27 0.75 15.81 39.67
CA VAL A 27 -0.18 14.64 39.61
C VAL A 27 0.26 13.65 38.49
N VAL A 28 0.73 12.40 38.70
CA VAL A 28 0.67 11.40 39.79
C VAL A 28 1.96 10.56 39.80
N LEU A 29 2.61 10.36 40.95
CA LEU A 29 3.34 9.12 41.25
C LEU A 29 3.36 8.93 42.77
N GLN A 30 2.43 8.13 43.27
CA GLN A 30 2.48 7.57 44.61
C GLN A 30 2.16 6.08 44.52
N LEU A 31 3.22 5.26 44.53
CA LEU A 31 3.32 4.00 45.27
C LEU A 31 4.71 3.39 45.00
N PHE A 32 5.73 3.91 45.68
CA PHE A 32 6.94 3.14 45.97
C PHE A 32 7.16 3.18 47.48
N GLY A 33 6.84 2.06 48.12
CA GLY A 33 7.21 1.77 49.49
C GLY A 33 8.57 1.08 49.53
N LEU A 34 9.48 1.70 50.27
CA LEU A 34 10.58 1.12 51.05
C LEU A 34 11.77 0.44 50.34
N PHE A 35 12.84 1.22 50.22
CA PHE A 35 14.22 0.96 50.65
C PHE A 35 14.75 -0.49 50.67
N GLY A 36 15.66 -0.74 49.73
CA GLY A 36 16.83 -1.60 49.88
C GLY A 36 18.03 -0.97 49.18
N LEU A 37 18.84 -0.20 49.92
CA LEU A 37 20.11 0.34 49.45
C LEU A 37 21.16 -0.77 49.42
N SER A 38 21.54 -1.21 48.22
CA SER A 38 22.85 -1.83 47.97
C SER A 38 23.30 -1.55 46.54
N GLY A 39 24.30 -0.67 46.41
CA GLY A 39 25.22 -0.56 45.28
C GLY A 39 24.62 -0.51 43.86
N ARG A 40 24.20 0.67 43.39
CA ARG A 40 24.18 0.92 41.94
C ARG A 40 25.63 1.15 41.47
N THR A 41 26.26 0.09 40.98
CA THR A 41 27.42 0.19 40.10
C THR A 41 26.94 0.70 38.74
N TRP A 42 27.62 1.69 38.19
CA TRP A 42 27.44 2.15 36.80
C TRP A 42 27.96 1.05 35.86
N ALA A 43 27.07 0.17 35.43
CA ALA A 43 27.21 -0.64 34.25
C ALA A 43 25.84 -0.53 33.55
N ASP A 44 25.81 0.19 32.43
CA ASP A 44 24.61 0.33 31.61
C ASP A 44 24.11 -1.07 31.24
N SER A 45 22.87 -1.41 31.61
CA SER A 45 22.23 -2.61 31.12
C SER A 45 22.05 -2.46 29.62
N VAL A 46 22.71 -3.31 28.84
CA VAL A 46 22.46 -3.43 27.40
C VAL A 46 20.99 -3.78 27.23
N ASP A 47 20.19 -2.83 26.75
CA ASP A 47 18.73 -2.95 26.78
C ASP A 47 18.29 -3.77 25.56
N PHE A 48 17.97 -5.05 25.79
CA PHE A 48 17.28 -5.95 24.88
C PHE A 48 15.84 -6.14 25.38
N ALA A 49 14.92 -6.60 24.54
CA ALA A 49 13.53 -6.84 24.95
C ALA A 49 13.40 -7.93 26.04
N GLY A 50 14.43 -8.76 26.20
CA GLY A 50 14.53 -9.78 27.23
C GLY A 50 15.69 -10.74 26.95
N GLY A 51 15.84 -11.74 27.81
CA GLY A 51 16.86 -12.78 27.69
C GLY A 51 18.08 -12.57 28.59
N SER A 52 19.02 -13.51 28.49
CA SER A 52 20.34 -13.46 29.14
C SER A 52 21.48 -13.79 28.16
N GLY A 53 21.15 -13.99 26.89
CA GLY A 53 22.09 -14.37 25.83
C GLY A 53 22.52 -15.83 25.87
N THR A 54 21.89 -16.67 26.69
CA THR A 54 22.19 -18.11 26.74
C THR A 54 21.35 -18.88 25.71
N GLN A 55 21.70 -20.13 25.41
CA GLN A 55 20.97 -20.94 24.42
C GLN A 55 19.48 -21.09 24.74
N ASN A 56 19.13 -21.25 26.01
CA ASN A 56 17.74 -21.45 26.45
C ASN A 56 17.01 -20.12 26.69
N ASP A 57 17.74 -19.01 26.71
CA ASP A 57 17.24 -17.69 27.05
C ASP A 57 18.01 -16.63 26.23
N PRO A 58 17.83 -16.62 24.90
CA PRO A 58 18.57 -15.75 23.99
C PRO A 58 18.17 -14.28 24.19
N TRP A 59 19.06 -13.36 23.86
CA TRP A 59 18.71 -11.94 23.78
C TRP A 59 17.63 -11.72 22.73
N LEU A 60 16.52 -11.09 23.13
CA LEU A 60 15.36 -10.83 22.27
C LEU A 60 15.47 -9.44 21.62
N ILE A 61 15.22 -9.38 20.32
CA ILE A 61 15.38 -8.17 19.50
C ILE A 61 14.08 -7.89 18.75
N GLU A 62 13.51 -6.72 18.98
CA GLU A 62 12.28 -6.22 18.32
C GLU A 62 12.44 -4.83 17.70
N THR A 63 13.58 -4.15 17.93
CA THR A 63 13.86 -2.81 17.38
C THR A 63 15.24 -2.70 16.73
N PRO A 64 15.43 -1.72 15.81
CA PRO A 64 16.75 -1.40 15.26
C PRO A 64 17.82 -1.09 16.31
N GLU A 65 17.44 -0.42 17.41
CA GLU A 65 18.36 -0.07 18.51
C GLU A 65 18.87 -1.30 19.24
N GLN A 66 18.00 -2.28 19.51
CA GLN A 66 18.39 -3.54 20.14
C GLN A 66 19.28 -4.38 19.24
N LEU A 67 19.05 -4.35 17.92
CA LEU A 67 19.95 -4.97 16.95
C LEU A 67 21.34 -4.32 16.96
N ASP A 68 21.39 -2.99 17.05
CA ASP A 68 22.64 -2.22 17.13
C ASP A 68 23.40 -2.48 18.45
N ASN A 69 22.67 -2.68 19.55
CA ASN A 69 23.23 -2.97 20.89
C ASN A 69 24.11 -4.23 20.93
N ILE A 70 23.99 -5.15 19.96
CA ILE A 70 24.90 -6.30 19.83
C ILE A 70 26.37 -5.84 19.78
N ARG A 71 26.67 -4.69 19.18
CA ARG A 71 28.04 -4.14 19.10
C ARG A 71 28.70 -3.97 20.46
N THR A 72 27.92 -3.67 21.49
CA THR A 72 28.41 -3.42 22.85
C THR A 72 28.87 -4.70 23.56
N LEU A 73 28.52 -5.86 23.02
CA LEU A 73 28.89 -7.19 23.53
C LEU A 73 30.08 -7.81 22.79
N LEU A 74 30.70 -7.10 21.85
CA LEU A 74 31.78 -7.64 21.03
C LEU A 74 33.15 -7.29 21.61
N TYR A 75 33.94 -8.33 21.86
CA TYR A 75 35.29 -8.21 22.39
C TYR A 75 36.32 -8.93 21.50
N PRO A 76 37.60 -8.52 21.55
CA PRO A 76 38.69 -9.31 20.99
C PRO A 76 38.72 -10.73 21.57
N THR A 77 39.18 -11.69 20.77
CA THR A 77 39.11 -13.12 21.13
C THR A 77 39.97 -13.53 22.33
N ASP A 78 40.92 -12.69 22.70
CA ASP A 78 41.80 -12.82 23.86
C ASP A 78 41.30 -12.02 25.09
N HIS A 79 40.17 -11.31 24.96
CA HIS A 79 39.58 -10.53 26.04
C HIS A 79 38.87 -11.44 27.06
N PRO A 80 38.95 -11.17 28.38
CA PRO A 80 38.30 -11.99 29.41
C PRO A 80 36.78 -12.04 29.29
N ASP A 81 36.16 -11.00 28.75
CA ASP A 81 34.70 -10.91 28.53
C ASP A 81 34.27 -11.41 27.14
N TYR A 82 35.18 -12.03 26.38
CA TYR A 82 34.84 -12.71 25.13
C TYR A 82 33.86 -13.85 25.42
N SER A 83 32.66 -13.78 24.84
CA SER A 83 31.59 -14.72 25.12
C SER A 83 30.81 -15.09 23.86
N TYR A 84 30.22 -16.27 23.91
CA TYR A 84 29.35 -16.81 22.88
C TYR A 84 27.90 -16.60 23.28
N TYR A 85 27.18 -15.74 22.56
CA TYR A 85 25.79 -15.39 22.88
C TYR A 85 24.80 -15.91 21.83
N TYR A 86 23.55 -16.03 22.26
CA TYR A 86 22.41 -16.38 21.44
C TYR A 86 21.47 -15.18 21.33
N TYR A 87 21.05 -14.86 20.11
CA TYR A 87 20.17 -13.75 19.76
C TYR A 87 18.97 -14.28 18.99
N LYS A 88 17.80 -13.69 19.23
CA LYS A 88 16.57 -14.06 18.55
C LYS A 88 15.74 -12.83 18.19
N LEU A 89 15.35 -12.71 16.92
CA LEU A 89 14.34 -11.71 16.53
C LEU A 89 12.95 -12.14 16.99
N ILE A 90 12.17 -11.18 17.49
CA ILE A 90 10.75 -11.37 17.83
C ILE A 90 9.82 -10.42 17.05
N ALA A 91 10.39 -9.60 16.19
CA ALA A 91 9.70 -8.74 15.23
C ALA A 91 10.58 -8.51 13.99
N ASP A 92 9.95 -8.11 12.90
CA ASP A 92 10.67 -7.60 11.73
C ASP A 92 11.31 -6.24 12.05
N ILE A 93 12.50 -5.98 11.51
CA ILE A 93 13.30 -4.78 11.79
C ILE A 93 13.45 -3.94 10.53
N ASP A 94 12.88 -2.73 10.53
CA ASP A 94 13.06 -1.77 9.44
C ASP A 94 14.21 -0.78 9.77
N LEU A 95 15.25 -0.77 8.94
CA LEU A 95 16.39 0.14 9.09
C LEU A 95 16.23 1.45 8.32
N ASP A 96 15.10 1.72 7.66
CA ASP A 96 14.81 3.04 7.06
C ASP A 96 14.36 4.08 8.08
N VAL A 97 15.01 4.09 9.25
CA VAL A 97 14.75 5.00 10.35
C VAL A 97 16.04 5.65 10.83
N ALA A 98 15.96 6.88 11.33
CA ALA A 98 17.13 7.55 11.88
C ALA A 98 17.62 6.85 13.16
N PRO A 99 18.95 6.75 13.40
CA PRO A 99 20.03 7.27 12.56
C PRO A 99 20.47 6.32 11.43
N TYR A 100 19.94 5.11 11.35
CA TYR A 100 20.41 4.03 10.46
C TYR A 100 20.20 4.28 8.96
N ASN A 101 19.34 5.24 8.58
CA ASN A 101 19.12 5.66 7.21
C ASN A 101 19.78 7.00 6.84
N GLN A 102 20.60 7.57 7.74
CA GLN A 102 21.28 8.85 7.53
C GLN A 102 22.77 8.67 7.23
N GLY A 103 23.38 9.64 6.53
CA GLY A 103 24.82 9.64 6.26
C GLY A 103 25.27 8.39 5.49
N ALA A 104 26.20 7.63 6.09
CA ALA A 104 26.68 6.36 5.54
C ALA A 104 25.70 5.18 5.74
N GLY A 105 24.62 5.38 6.50
CA GLY A 105 23.64 4.36 6.83
C GLY A 105 24.09 3.44 7.97
N TRP A 106 23.79 2.15 7.84
CA TRP A 106 24.12 1.11 8.82
C TRP A 106 25.64 0.95 8.99
N ASP A 107 26.11 1.01 10.23
CA ASP A 107 27.46 0.58 10.57
C ASP A 107 27.49 -0.95 10.67
N ALA A 108 28.55 -1.66 10.32
CA ALA A 108 28.51 -3.14 10.24
C ALA A 108 28.83 -3.82 11.59
N ILE A 109 28.03 -4.80 12.07
CA ILE A 109 28.25 -5.43 13.39
C ILE A 109 29.54 -6.26 13.37
N GLY A 110 30.48 -5.95 14.26
CA GLY A 110 31.74 -6.68 14.39
C GLY A 110 32.82 -6.25 13.40
N THR A 111 34.06 -6.35 13.86
CA THR A 111 35.27 -5.97 13.12
C THR A 111 36.29 -7.11 13.11
N SER A 112 37.38 -7.00 12.36
CA SER A 112 38.46 -7.99 12.41
C SER A 112 39.05 -8.16 13.82
N GLY A 113 39.11 -7.08 14.60
CA GLY A 113 39.66 -7.07 15.96
C GLY A 113 38.66 -7.52 17.02
N ALA A 114 37.36 -7.37 16.77
CA ALA A 114 36.27 -7.82 17.64
C ALA A 114 35.14 -8.37 16.77
N PRO A 115 35.29 -9.61 16.25
CA PRO A 115 34.32 -10.19 15.33
C PRO A 115 33.04 -10.58 16.06
N PHE A 116 31.93 -10.61 15.34
CA PHE A 116 30.70 -11.21 15.87
C PHE A 116 30.88 -12.72 16.04
N THR A 117 30.56 -13.20 17.25
CA THR A 117 30.59 -14.62 17.62
C THR A 117 29.28 -14.98 18.32
N GLY A 118 28.66 -16.07 17.93
CA GLY A 118 27.38 -16.47 18.51
C GLY A 118 26.38 -17.06 17.53
N ASN A 119 25.15 -17.22 18.00
CA ASN A 119 24.02 -17.72 17.24
C ASN A 119 22.99 -16.62 17.05
N PHE A 120 22.67 -16.29 15.80
CA PHE A 120 21.65 -15.31 15.46
C PHE A 120 20.48 -16.04 14.77
N ASP A 121 19.37 -16.17 15.48
CA ASP A 121 18.13 -16.77 14.97
C ASP A 121 17.16 -15.66 14.58
N GLY A 122 16.93 -15.51 13.27
CA GLY A 122 15.91 -14.60 12.76
C GLY A 122 14.50 -15.04 13.12
N ASN A 123 14.28 -16.29 13.55
CA ASN A 123 12.97 -16.82 13.95
C ASN A 123 11.87 -16.60 12.88
N GLY A 124 12.28 -16.52 11.61
CA GLY A 124 11.40 -16.26 10.47
C GLY A 124 11.15 -14.78 10.16
N HIS A 125 11.76 -13.86 10.91
CA HIS A 125 11.65 -12.41 10.71
C HIS A 125 12.62 -11.87 9.66
N ILE A 126 12.33 -10.66 9.19
CA ILE A 126 13.15 -9.94 8.22
C ILE A 126 13.82 -8.71 8.83
N ILE A 127 14.98 -8.35 8.29
CA ILE A 127 15.61 -7.05 8.47
C ILE A 127 15.57 -6.35 7.10
N SER A 128 14.88 -5.22 7.02
CA SER A 128 14.63 -4.51 5.76
C SER A 128 15.36 -3.17 5.66
N ASN A 129 15.53 -2.70 4.43
CA ASN A 129 15.99 -1.35 4.08
C ASN A 129 17.38 -0.97 4.62
N MET A 130 18.23 -1.96 4.88
CA MET A 130 19.63 -1.72 5.24
C MET A 130 20.33 -0.96 4.11
N LYS A 131 20.88 0.22 4.40
CA LYS A 131 21.72 0.98 3.46
C LYS A 131 23.11 1.13 4.04
N ILE A 132 24.14 0.82 3.28
CA ILE A 132 25.54 1.09 3.61
C ILE A 132 26.15 1.85 2.42
N ASN A 133 26.44 3.13 2.59
CA ASN A 133 26.97 4.02 1.56
C ASN A 133 28.26 4.69 2.04
N LEU A 134 29.39 4.02 1.81
CA LEU A 134 30.71 4.41 2.35
C LEU A 134 31.61 5.01 1.27
N GLN A 135 31.11 5.99 0.51
CA GLN A 135 31.87 6.62 -0.57
C GLN A 135 33.06 7.47 -0.09
N ASP A 136 33.13 7.84 1.20
CA ASP A 136 34.18 8.72 1.74
C ASP A 136 34.98 8.11 2.94
N GLU A 137 34.67 6.88 3.37
CA GLU A 137 35.33 6.21 4.50
C GLU A 137 36.22 5.04 4.06
N ARG A 138 37.38 5.36 3.45
CA ARG A 138 38.38 4.39 2.93
C ARG A 138 38.96 3.38 3.95
N TYR A 139 38.55 3.42 5.20
CA TYR A 139 39.07 2.59 6.29
C TYR A 139 38.14 1.44 6.70
N LYS A 140 36.85 1.47 6.30
CA LYS A 140 35.92 0.36 6.57
C LYS A 140 36.00 -0.68 5.45
N LEU A 141 36.84 -1.69 5.67
CA LEU A 141 37.21 -2.67 4.64
C LEU A 141 36.22 -3.82 4.46
N ARG A 142 35.29 -4.03 5.39
CA ARG A 142 34.37 -5.18 5.43
C ARG A 142 32.97 -4.71 5.76
N ASN A 143 32.00 -4.96 4.88
CA ASN A 143 30.64 -4.46 5.06
C ASN A 143 29.57 -5.50 4.79
N GLY A 144 28.49 -5.36 5.53
CA GLY A 144 27.28 -6.16 5.55
C GLY A 144 26.53 -5.85 6.83
N LEU A 145 25.44 -6.57 7.10
CA LEU A 145 24.80 -6.50 8.43
C LEU A 145 25.84 -6.75 9.53
N PHE A 146 26.72 -7.73 9.29
CA PHE A 146 27.91 -8.04 10.07
C PHE A 146 29.18 -7.73 9.27
N GLY A 147 30.10 -6.95 9.84
CA GLY A 147 31.37 -6.61 9.19
C GLY A 147 32.32 -7.79 9.17
N ALA A 148 32.51 -8.45 10.32
CA ALA A 148 33.29 -9.67 10.41
C ALA A 148 32.72 -10.66 11.42
N THR A 149 32.79 -11.95 11.10
CA THR A 149 32.28 -13.04 11.94
C THR A 149 33.36 -14.07 12.25
N LYS A 150 33.22 -14.74 13.40
CA LYS A 150 34.06 -15.87 13.81
C LYS A 150 33.22 -16.85 14.61
N ASP A 151 33.28 -18.14 14.28
CA ASP A 151 32.52 -19.20 14.98
C ASP A 151 31.02 -18.85 15.09
N ALA A 152 30.43 -18.31 14.02
CA ALA A 152 29.09 -17.72 14.03
C ALA A 152 28.06 -18.63 13.32
N THR A 153 26.80 -18.52 13.72
CA THR A 153 25.70 -19.20 13.04
C THR A 153 24.54 -18.25 12.84
N PHE A 154 24.03 -18.19 11.62
CA PHE A 154 22.86 -17.41 11.22
C PHE A 154 21.78 -18.36 10.73
N ARG A 155 20.54 -18.17 11.19
CA ARG A 155 19.42 -18.99 10.71
C ARG A 155 18.09 -18.27 10.64
N ASN A 156 17.19 -18.77 9.79
CA ASN A 156 15.79 -18.35 9.70
C ASN A 156 15.62 -16.83 9.54
N LEU A 157 16.43 -16.20 8.69
CA LEU A 157 16.54 -14.75 8.58
C LEU A 157 16.38 -14.28 7.14
N GLY A 158 15.55 -13.26 6.93
CA GLY A 158 15.47 -12.52 5.68
C GLY A 158 16.20 -11.19 5.74
N LEU A 159 16.98 -10.85 4.73
CA LEU A 159 17.47 -9.49 4.49
C LEU A 159 16.80 -8.93 3.24
N GLU A 160 16.02 -7.86 3.36
CA GLU A 160 15.26 -7.31 2.24
C GLU A 160 15.60 -5.86 1.93
N ASN A 161 15.70 -5.54 0.64
CA ASN A 161 16.13 -4.22 0.17
C ASN A 161 17.48 -3.79 0.79
N SER A 162 18.41 -4.74 0.90
CA SER A 162 19.77 -4.48 1.37
C SER A 162 20.59 -3.80 0.28
N VAL A 163 21.05 -2.58 0.51
CA VAL A 163 21.88 -1.83 -0.44
C VAL A 163 23.24 -1.59 0.18
N VAL A 164 24.25 -2.32 -0.27
CA VAL A 164 25.65 -2.14 0.13
C VAL A 164 26.41 -1.53 -1.03
N SER A 165 26.55 -0.21 -1.02
CA SER A 165 27.29 0.59 -2.01
C SER A 165 28.56 1.14 -1.36
N SER A 166 29.55 0.27 -1.21
CA SER A 166 30.75 0.57 -0.44
C SER A 166 31.97 0.79 -1.34
N GLY A 167 32.84 1.75 -1.00
CA GLY A 167 34.24 1.75 -1.43
C GLY A 167 35.10 0.76 -0.64
N SER A 168 34.49 -0.31 -0.12
CA SER A 168 35.15 -1.26 0.77
C SER A 168 35.74 -2.43 0.03
N ASN A 169 36.74 -3.07 0.61
CA ASN A 169 37.37 -4.21 -0.03
C ASN A 169 36.40 -5.39 -0.13
N PHE A 170 35.68 -5.74 0.93
CA PHE A 170 34.85 -6.93 0.99
C PHE A 170 33.42 -6.58 1.41
N ALA A 171 32.44 -6.97 0.62
CA ALA A 171 31.04 -6.71 0.95
C ALA A 171 30.14 -7.92 0.69
N GLY A 172 29.23 -8.15 1.63
CA GLY A 172 28.05 -8.99 1.43
C GLY A 172 26.83 -8.39 2.09
N SER A 173 25.62 -8.84 1.74
CA SER A 173 24.42 -8.33 2.43
C SER A 173 24.42 -8.74 3.90
N LEU A 174 24.84 -9.98 4.20
CA LEU A 174 24.90 -10.49 5.57
C LEU A 174 26.28 -10.26 6.20
N ILE A 175 27.35 -10.68 5.53
CA ILE A 175 28.70 -10.73 6.11
C ILE A 175 29.73 -10.07 5.17
N GLY A 176 30.52 -9.15 5.69
CA GLY A 176 31.70 -8.62 4.99
C GLY A 176 32.81 -9.68 4.86
N GLU A 177 33.28 -10.21 5.99
CA GLU A 177 34.28 -11.30 6.04
C GLU A 177 33.94 -12.38 7.09
N ALA A 178 33.92 -13.64 6.65
CA ALA A 178 33.82 -14.80 7.54
C ALA A 178 35.22 -15.33 7.88
N ILE A 179 35.71 -15.05 9.09
CA ILE A 179 37.10 -15.33 9.51
C ILE A 179 37.30 -16.80 9.87
N SER A 180 36.28 -17.45 10.44
CA SER A 180 36.34 -18.85 10.86
C SER A 180 34.97 -19.50 10.70
N ASN A 181 34.78 -20.68 11.30
CA ASN A 181 33.60 -21.52 11.15
C ASN A 181 32.32 -20.68 11.13
N THR A 182 31.68 -20.59 9.97
CA THR A 182 30.42 -19.83 9.82
C THR A 182 29.36 -20.72 9.20
N ASN A 183 28.19 -20.78 9.83
CA ASN A 183 27.04 -21.52 9.31
C ASN A 183 25.92 -20.55 8.94
N ILE A 184 25.43 -20.62 7.71
CA ILE A 184 24.27 -19.88 7.21
C ILE A 184 23.22 -20.89 6.80
N ILE A 185 22.08 -20.92 7.49
CA ILE A 185 21.07 -21.96 7.35
C ILE A 185 19.69 -21.32 7.21
N GLN A 186 18.98 -21.53 6.09
CA GLN A 186 17.67 -20.89 5.90
C GLN A 186 17.74 -19.36 5.99
N VAL A 187 18.73 -18.78 5.31
CA VAL A 187 18.90 -17.32 5.22
C VAL A 187 18.73 -16.89 3.77
N TYR A 188 18.06 -15.77 3.56
CA TYR A 188 18.04 -15.16 2.25
C TYR A 188 18.40 -13.69 2.31
N ALA A 189 18.93 -13.19 1.20
CA ALA A 189 19.13 -11.77 1.02
C ALA A 189 18.63 -11.29 -0.35
N ILE A 190 18.05 -10.10 -0.32
CA ILE A 190 17.49 -9.42 -1.47
C ILE A 190 18.06 -8.02 -1.49
N GLY A 191 18.87 -7.72 -2.50
CA GLY A 191 19.56 -6.44 -2.51
C GLY A 191 20.57 -6.24 -3.62
N SER A 192 21.37 -5.20 -3.47
CA SER A 192 22.52 -4.90 -4.31
C SER A 192 23.77 -4.80 -3.45
N VAL A 193 24.85 -5.45 -3.91
CA VAL A 193 26.14 -5.46 -3.22
C VAL A 193 27.21 -4.97 -4.19
N ARG A 194 27.93 -3.93 -3.80
CA ARG A 194 29.08 -3.40 -4.53
C ARG A 194 30.29 -3.24 -3.61
N ALA A 195 31.42 -3.77 -4.08
CA ALA A 195 32.72 -3.70 -3.40
C ALA A 195 33.87 -3.38 -4.35
N ASP A 196 34.97 -2.88 -3.80
CA ASP A 196 36.20 -2.60 -4.53
C ASP A 196 37.05 -3.84 -4.79
N ASN A 197 36.98 -4.89 -3.97
CA ASN A 197 37.74 -6.12 -4.18
C ASN A 197 36.82 -7.32 -4.40
N SER A 198 35.99 -7.65 -3.41
CA SER A 198 35.13 -8.83 -3.46
C SER A 198 33.70 -8.54 -2.99
N ALA A 199 32.72 -8.93 -3.81
CA ALA A 199 31.30 -8.80 -3.52
C ALA A 199 30.60 -10.15 -3.66
N GLY A 200 29.92 -10.59 -2.61
CA GLY A 200 29.02 -11.73 -2.67
C GLY A 200 27.63 -11.35 -2.19
N GLY A 201 26.59 -11.98 -2.70
CA GLY A 201 25.23 -11.69 -2.26
C GLY A 201 25.02 -11.82 -0.75
N LEU A 202 25.57 -12.88 -0.14
CA LEU A 202 25.53 -13.12 1.30
C LEU A 202 26.85 -12.76 1.98
N ILE A 203 27.98 -13.22 1.43
CA ILE A 203 29.31 -13.05 2.03
C ILE A 203 30.29 -12.41 1.04
N GLY A 204 30.98 -11.35 1.45
CA GLY A 204 32.07 -10.76 0.67
C GLY A 204 33.27 -11.70 0.55
N LEU A 205 33.97 -11.94 1.65
CA LEU A 205 35.17 -12.77 1.71
C LEU A 205 35.04 -13.94 2.70
N LEU A 206 35.52 -15.11 2.29
CA LEU A 206 35.77 -16.25 3.15
C LEU A 206 37.27 -16.37 3.49
N SER A 207 37.56 -16.48 4.78
CA SER A 207 38.91 -16.71 5.33
C SER A 207 38.95 -17.88 6.32
N GLY A 208 37.88 -18.68 6.37
CA GLY A 208 37.76 -19.88 7.19
C GLY A 208 36.61 -20.79 6.73
N PRO A 209 36.47 -21.98 7.34
CA PRO A 209 35.46 -22.95 6.93
C PRO A 209 34.04 -22.38 7.00
N THR A 210 33.23 -22.61 5.97
CA THR A 210 31.86 -22.08 5.91
C THR A 210 30.89 -23.06 5.29
N THR A 211 29.68 -23.12 5.84
CA THR A 211 28.54 -23.86 5.30
C THR A 211 27.40 -22.90 4.99
N ILE A 212 26.88 -22.98 3.77
CA ILE A 212 25.66 -22.29 3.32
C ILE A 212 24.65 -23.38 2.94
N GLU A 213 23.53 -23.44 3.66
CA GLU A 213 22.50 -24.44 3.48
C GLU A 213 21.12 -23.80 3.40
N ASP A 214 20.29 -24.30 2.48
CA ASP A 214 18.91 -23.85 2.29
C ASP A 214 18.78 -22.32 2.20
N SER A 215 19.69 -21.68 1.47
CA SER A 215 19.85 -20.22 1.50
C SER A 215 19.90 -19.64 0.10
N TYR A 216 19.54 -18.37 -0.05
CA TYR A 216 19.56 -17.77 -1.38
C TYR A 216 19.87 -16.28 -1.41
N PHE A 217 20.38 -15.85 -2.56
CA PHE A 217 20.50 -14.44 -2.88
C PHE A 217 19.77 -14.14 -4.18
N MET A 218 19.19 -12.96 -4.24
CA MET A 218 18.68 -12.41 -5.48
C MET A 218 19.16 -10.95 -5.58
N GLY A 219 19.25 -10.40 -6.78
CA GLY A 219 19.58 -8.97 -6.99
C GLY A 219 20.86 -8.76 -7.77
N SER A 220 21.84 -8.00 -7.24
CA SER A 220 23.12 -7.79 -7.95
C SER A 220 24.34 -7.85 -7.04
N ALA A 221 25.43 -8.40 -7.57
CA ALA A 221 26.74 -8.45 -6.94
C ALA A 221 27.81 -7.93 -7.91
N GLU A 222 28.44 -6.80 -7.57
CA GLU A 222 29.41 -6.11 -8.41
C GLU A 222 30.73 -5.87 -7.68
N ALA A 223 31.84 -6.28 -8.29
CA ALA A 223 33.17 -6.04 -7.73
C ALA A 223 34.25 -5.76 -8.79
N ARG A 224 35.41 -5.26 -8.37
CA ARG A 224 36.58 -5.18 -9.25
C ARG A 224 37.20 -6.55 -9.49
N VAL A 225 37.37 -7.35 -8.44
CA VAL A 225 38.05 -8.66 -8.49
C VAL A 225 37.03 -9.79 -8.41
N GLY A 226 36.63 -10.24 -7.23
CA GLY A 226 35.72 -11.39 -7.10
C GLY A 226 34.25 -11.00 -6.97
N ALA A 227 33.39 -11.47 -7.87
CA ALA A 227 31.95 -11.27 -7.75
C ALA A 227 31.21 -12.59 -7.84
N GLY A 228 30.37 -12.92 -6.85
CA GLY A 228 29.60 -14.16 -6.85
C GLY A 228 28.19 -13.99 -6.32
N GLY A 229 27.27 -14.82 -6.81
CA GLY A 229 25.87 -14.76 -6.40
C GLY A 229 25.65 -14.95 -4.90
N LEU A 230 26.42 -15.82 -4.23
CA LEU A 230 26.37 -16.03 -2.78
C LEU A 230 27.64 -15.53 -2.09
N VAL A 231 28.81 -15.87 -2.64
CA VAL A 231 30.12 -15.61 -2.05
C VAL A 231 31.01 -14.87 -3.04
N GLY A 232 31.62 -13.76 -2.64
CA GLY A 232 32.50 -12.99 -3.51
C GLY A 232 33.84 -13.68 -3.76
N SER A 233 34.56 -14.06 -2.71
CA SER A 233 35.85 -14.75 -2.81
C SER A 233 36.14 -15.68 -1.64
N THR A 234 37.01 -16.67 -1.88
CA THR A 234 37.62 -17.52 -0.86
C THR A 234 39.13 -17.65 -1.07
N TRP A 235 39.89 -17.84 0.01
CA TRP A 235 41.34 -18.11 -0.03
C TRP A 235 41.68 -19.60 0.09
N GLY A 236 40.75 -20.45 -0.36
CA GLY A 236 40.92 -21.90 -0.37
C GLY A 236 40.60 -22.57 0.97
N ASP A 237 39.76 -21.94 1.79
CA ASP A 237 39.16 -22.59 2.94
C ASP A 237 37.98 -23.47 2.51
N PRO A 238 37.65 -24.54 3.28
CA PRO A 238 36.52 -25.41 2.95
C PRO A 238 35.21 -24.64 2.90
N LEU A 239 34.57 -24.61 1.73
CA LEU A 239 33.23 -24.08 1.54
C LEU A 239 32.28 -25.22 1.15
N GLN A 240 31.17 -25.34 1.86
CA GLN A 240 30.06 -26.22 1.52
C GLN A 240 28.83 -25.37 1.17
N VAL A 241 28.25 -25.61 -0.01
CA VAL A 241 27.01 -24.97 -0.45
C VAL A 241 26.00 -26.07 -0.78
N LYS A 242 24.86 -26.08 -0.08
CA LYS A 242 23.84 -27.12 -0.20
C LYS A 242 22.46 -26.51 -0.38
N GLN A 243 21.68 -27.04 -1.33
CA GLN A 243 20.27 -26.65 -1.56
C GLN A 243 20.08 -25.12 -1.59
N SER A 244 20.99 -24.42 -2.24
CA SER A 244 21.05 -22.96 -2.21
C SER A 244 21.07 -22.40 -3.61
N TYR A 245 20.64 -21.15 -3.79
CA TYR A 245 20.62 -20.56 -5.13
C TYR A 245 20.93 -19.08 -5.21
N ALA A 246 21.32 -18.63 -6.41
CA ALA A 246 21.42 -17.22 -6.74
C ALA A 246 20.63 -16.87 -8.02
N ALA A 247 19.76 -15.87 -7.94
CA ALA A 247 19.16 -15.23 -9.12
C ALA A 247 19.57 -13.77 -9.14
N ALA A 248 20.82 -13.53 -9.54
CA ALA A 248 21.47 -12.24 -9.43
C ALA A 248 22.32 -11.89 -10.64
N GLU A 249 22.36 -10.61 -10.99
CA GLU A 249 23.33 -10.07 -11.94
C GLU A 249 24.71 -10.07 -11.28
N VAL A 250 25.71 -10.65 -11.93
CA VAL A 250 27.07 -10.78 -11.38
C VAL A 250 28.06 -10.08 -12.30
N LYS A 251 28.77 -9.08 -11.79
CA LYS A 251 29.78 -8.34 -12.56
C LYS A 251 31.10 -8.25 -11.81
N ALA A 252 32.15 -8.81 -12.41
CA ALA A 252 33.53 -8.57 -12.02
C ALA A 252 34.26 -7.80 -13.13
N GLN A 253 35.03 -6.76 -12.79
CA GLN A 253 35.91 -6.10 -13.79
C GLN A 253 37.00 -7.06 -14.28
N VAL A 254 37.52 -7.90 -13.40
CA VAL A 254 38.32 -9.07 -13.76
C VAL A 254 37.35 -10.21 -14.09
N THR A 255 37.04 -10.40 -15.37
CA THR A 255 35.93 -11.26 -15.81
C THR A 255 36.06 -12.73 -15.40
N VAL A 256 37.28 -13.25 -15.20
CA VAL A 256 37.53 -14.65 -14.79
C VAL A 256 37.21 -14.95 -13.33
N THR A 257 37.02 -13.91 -12.52
CA THR A 257 36.69 -14.01 -11.09
C THR A 257 35.22 -13.65 -10.80
N ALA A 258 34.39 -13.52 -11.84
CA ALA A 258 32.95 -13.64 -11.72
C ALA A 258 32.55 -15.12 -11.68
N GLY A 259 31.56 -15.46 -10.86
CA GLY A 259 30.96 -16.80 -10.91
C GLY A 259 29.54 -16.86 -10.37
N GLY A 260 28.82 -17.91 -10.78
CA GLY A 260 27.38 -18.01 -10.55
C GLY A 260 26.98 -17.98 -9.07
N LEU A 261 27.57 -18.85 -8.24
CA LEU A 261 27.42 -18.81 -6.77
C LEU A 261 28.64 -18.24 -6.06
N ILE A 262 29.84 -18.52 -6.56
CA ILE A 262 31.12 -18.12 -5.95
C ILE A 262 31.88 -17.30 -6.97
N GLY A 263 32.50 -16.17 -6.59
CA GLY A 263 33.35 -15.38 -7.48
C GLY A 263 34.74 -15.99 -7.63
N ASP A 264 35.73 -15.51 -6.88
CA ASP A 264 37.08 -16.08 -6.87
C ASP A 264 37.20 -17.26 -5.89
N ASP A 265 37.53 -18.45 -6.38
CA ASP A 265 37.63 -19.67 -5.57
C ASP A 265 39.06 -19.97 -5.08
N GLY A 266 40.03 -19.12 -5.42
CA GLY A 266 41.43 -19.31 -5.02
C GLY A 266 42.06 -20.62 -5.55
N GLY A 267 41.43 -21.26 -6.55
CA GLY A 267 41.90 -22.51 -7.14
C GLY A 267 41.67 -23.77 -6.31
N LYS A 268 40.77 -23.74 -5.31
CA LYS A 268 40.32 -24.95 -4.59
C LYS A 268 38.83 -25.19 -4.80
N ASP A 269 38.45 -26.46 -4.94
CA ASP A 269 37.07 -26.84 -5.22
C ASP A 269 36.21 -26.72 -3.94
N ALA A 270 35.20 -25.85 -3.98
CA ALA A 270 34.10 -25.85 -3.02
C ALA A 270 33.23 -27.10 -3.20
N THR A 271 32.64 -27.61 -2.12
CA THR A 271 31.66 -28.71 -2.21
C THR A 271 30.27 -28.12 -2.44
N ILE A 272 29.81 -28.15 -3.68
CA ILE A 272 28.51 -27.61 -4.08
C ILE A 272 27.56 -28.76 -4.40
N THR A 273 26.44 -28.86 -3.68
CA THR A 273 25.46 -29.95 -3.81
C THR A 273 24.06 -29.38 -4.02
N SER A 274 23.38 -29.83 -5.07
CA SER A 274 21.99 -29.46 -5.42
C SER A 274 21.73 -27.95 -5.31
N SER A 275 22.67 -27.15 -5.81
CA SER A 275 22.67 -25.69 -5.71
C SER A 275 22.90 -25.05 -7.07
N TYR A 276 22.13 -24.00 -7.35
CA TYR A 276 21.90 -23.54 -8.71
C TYR A 276 22.00 -22.02 -8.84
N TYR A 277 22.30 -21.53 -10.02
CA TYR A 277 22.19 -20.10 -10.28
C TYR A 277 21.53 -19.84 -11.63
N ASP A 278 20.87 -18.69 -11.71
CA ASP A 278 20.18 -18.24 -12.92
C ASP A 278 21.20 -17.68 -13.93
N GLN A 279 21.49 -18.46 -14.98
CA GLN A 279 22.47 -18.09 -15.99
C GLN A 279 22.00 -16.94 -16.89
N ASP A 280 20.67 -16.81 -17.08
CA ASP A 280 20.10 -15.78 -17.96
C ASP A 280 20.18 -14.40 -17.28
N ILE A 281 20.05 -14.35 -15.94
CA ILE A 281 20.22 -13.12 -15.15
C ILE A 281 21.71 -12.82 -14.90
N SER A 282 22.50 -13.82 -14.52
CA SER A 282 23.90 -13.61 -14.16
C SER A 282 24.80 -13.33 -15.36
N GLY A 283 24.44 -13.84 -16.55
CA GLY A 283 25.32 -13.86 -17.72
C GLY A 283 26.51 -14.82 -17.59
N ILE A 284 26.51 -15.67 -16.57
CA ILE A 284 27.56 -16.65 -16.27
C ILE A 284 27.10 -18.05 -16.66
N SER A 285 28.02 -18.91 -17.09
CA SER A 285 27.74 -20.32 -17.43
C SER A 285 28.82 -21.30 -16.94
N ASP A 286 29.56 -20.90 -15.88
CA ASP A 286 30.52 -21.78 -15.22
C ASP A 286 29.84 -22.99 -14.57
N THR A 287 30.49 -24.15 -14.59
CA THR A 287 29.94 -25.39 -14.00
C THR A 287 30.65 -25.82 -12.72
N LYS A 288 31.65 -25.05 -12.29
CA LYS A 288 32.47 -25.34 -11.09
C LYS A 288 32.05 -24.51 -9.88
N LYS A 289 31.38 -23.38 -10.07
CA LYS A 289 30.97 -22.45 -9.03
C LYS A 289 29.44 -22.42 -8.91
N GLY A 290 28.81 -23.56 -9.20
CA GLY A 290 27.36 -23.77 -9.18
C GLY A 290 26.86 -24.52 -10.42
N GLN A 291 25.63 -25.01 -10.39
CA GLN A 291 24.96 -25.54 -11.58
C GLN A 291 24.17 -24.42 -12.28
N PRO A 292 24.53 -24.03 -13.53
CA PRO A 292 23.78 -23.04 -14.28
C PRO A 292 22.43 -23.59 -14.72
N LEU A 293 21.37 -22.81 -14.56
CA LEU A 293 20.04 -23.09 -15.08
C LEU A 293 19.45 -21.84 -15.72
N SER A 294 18.62 -22.01 -16.75
CA SER A 294 17.83 -20.89 -17.30
C SER A 294 16.82 -20.38 -16.27
N SER A 295 16.38 -19.14 -16.41
CA SER A 295 15.31 -18.59 -15.55
C SER A 295 14.05 -19.44 -15.61
N SER A 296 13.73 -20.00 -16.78
CA SER A 296 12.58 -20.89 -16.96
C SER A 296 12.70 -22.20 -16.18
N ALA A 297 13.91 -22.78 -16.08
CA ALA A 297 14.14 -24.01 -15.32
C ALA A 297 14.17 -23.74 -13.82
N MET A 298 14.77 -22.61 -13.40
CA MET A 298 14.78 -22.16 -12.00
C MET A 298 13.37 -21.91 -11.44
N ARG A 299 12.37 -21.69 -12.32
CA ARG A 299 10.96 -21.46 -11.97
C ARG A 299 10.08 -22.72 -12.09
N GLN A 300 10.69 -23.90 -12.21
CA GLN A 300 9.97 -25.18 -12.20
C GLN A 300 10.34 -25.99 -10.95
N GLN A 301 9.34 -26.39 -10.15
CA GLN A 301 9.59 -27.14 -8.92
C GLN A 301 10.30 -28.48 -9.18
N GLN A 302 10.06 -29.11 -10.33
CA GLN A 302 10.67 -30.39 -10.72
C GLN A 302 12.20 -30.32 -10.86
N THR A 303 12.76 -29.12 -11.05
CA THR A 303 14.21 -28.86 -11.09
C THR A 303 14.90 -29.19 -9.77
N TYR A 304 14.17 -29.08 -8.66
CA TYR A 304 14.70 -29.13 -7.30
C TYR A 304 14.33 -30.45 -6.61
N SER A 305 14.63 -31.58 -7.25
CA SER A 305 14.19 -32.91 -6.78
C SER A 305 14.68 -33.28 -5.37
N ASP A 306 15.83 -32.76 -4.97
CA ASP A 306 16.46 -33.05 -3.69
C ASP A 306 16.04 -32.06 -2.58
N TRP A 307 15.24 -31.05 -2.92
CA TRP A 307 14.84 -30.00 -1.98
C TRP A 307 13.57 -30.37 -1.24
N SER A 308 13.49 -29.93 0.01
CA SER A 308 12.39 -30.25 0.91
C SER A 308 11.15 -29.38 0.67
N PHE A 309 10.30 -29.73 -0.31
CA PHE A 309 8.99 -29.06 -0.52
C PHE A 309 7.84 -29.70 0.28
N VAL A 310 7.91 -31.01 0.52
CA VAL A 310 6.82 -31.79 1.16
C VAL A 310 6.81 -31.58 2.67
N ASP A 311 5.64 -31.32 3.26
CA ASP A 311 5.41 -31.04 4.68
C ASP A 311 6.08 -32.07 5.63
N PRO A 312 6.89 -31.67 6.65
CA PRO A 312 7.27 -30.31 7.06
C PRO A 312 8.45 -29.74 6.27
N GLY A 313 8.26 -29.50 4.98
CA GLY A 313 9.31 -29.02 4.09
C GLY A 313 9.74 -27.59 4.36
N ILE A 314 10.97 -27.25 3.97
CA ILE A 314 11.63 -25.95 4.17
C ILE A 314 11.24 -24.97 3.06
N TRP A 315 11.07 -25.48 1.84
CA TRP A 315 10.85 -24.69 0.62
C TRP A 315 9.40 -24.72 0.16
N SER A 316 8.97 -23.64 -0.48
CA SER A 316 7.71 -23.54 -1.23
C SER A 316 7.97 -22.82 -2.56
N MET A 317 7.04 -22.95 -3.49
CA MET A 317 7.14 -22.37 -4.83
C MET A 317 5.76 -22.04 -5.36
N ASP A 318 5.61 -20.84 -5.92
CA ASP A 318 4.36 -20.33 -6.49
C ASP A 318 4.75 -19.31 -7.56
N GLU A 319 4.14 -19.39 -8.75
CA GLU A 319 4.48 -18.52 -9.89
C GLU A 319 4.26 -17.02 -9.61
N ASN A 320 3.44 -16.68 -8.61
CA ASN A 320 3.09 -15.32 -8.24
C ASN A 320 3.87 -14.82 -7.01
N LYS A 321 4.68 -15.67 -6.37
CA LYS A 321 5.47 -15.34 -5.18
C LYS A 321 6.97 -15.45 -5.49
N ASN A 322 7.76 -14.53 -4.95
CA ASN A 322 9.23 -14.52 -5.12
C ASN A 322 9.68 -14.65 -6.59
N ASP A 323 9.00 -13.94 -7.51
CA ASP A 323 9.24 -14.01 -8.96
C ASP A 323 9.15 -15.42 -9.58
N GLY A 324 8.45 -16.34 -8.92
CA GLY A 324 8.33 -17.74 -9.32
C GLY A 324 9.52 -18.61 -8.92
N TYR A 325 10.53 -18.07 -8.23
CA TYR A 325 11.66 -18.85 -7.71
C TYR A 325 11.29 -19.52 -6.37
N PRO A 326 11.98 -20.61 -5.97
CA PRO A 326 11.77 -21.20 -4.66
C PRO A 326 11.98 -20.19 -3.53
N TYR A 327 11.16 -20.30 -2.50
CA TYR A 327 11.23 -19.43 -1.33
C TYR A 327 11.10 -20.25 -0.04
N LEU A 328 11.78 -19.80 1.01
CA LEU A 328 11.71 -20.40 2.34
C LEU A 328 10.32 -20.20 2.95
N LYS A 329 9.71 -21.25 3.50
CA LYS A 329 8.32 -21.22 3.99
C LYS A 329 8.09 -20.20 5.10
N PHE A 330 9.08 -19.92 5.94
CA PHE A 330 8.94 -18.93 7.01
C PHE A 330 8.68 -17.51 6.49
N GLN A 331 8.96 -17.23 5.20
CA GLN A 331 8.59 -15.95 4.58
C GLN A 331 7.08 -15.71 4.57
N ASN A 332 6.27 -16.75 4.85
CA ASN A 332 4.85 -16.64 5.16
C ASN A 332 4.06 -15.77 4.18
N PHE A 333 4.37 -15.87 2.88
CA PHE A 333 3.61 -15.20 1.84
C PHE A 333 2.13 -15.58 1.95
N THR A 334 1.34 -14.61 2.35
CA THR A 334 -0.11 -14.76 2.51
C THR A 334 -0.77 -14.74 1.15
N ASP A 335 -1.79 -15.58 0.96
CA ASP A 335 -2.58 -15.55 -0.27
C ASP A 335 -3.51 -14.35 -0.28
N ILE A 336 -3.79 -13.87 -1.49
CA ILE A 336 -4.46 -12.60 -1.72
C ILE A 336 -5.55 -12.82 -2.77
N PRO A 337 -6.60 -12.00 -2.82
CA PRO A 337 -7.61 -12.16 -3.84
C PRO A 337 -6.98 -11.98 -5.22
N THR A 338 -7.21 -12.93 -6.12
CA THR A 338 -6.74 -12.90 -7.51
C THR A 338 -7.86 -13.18 -8.51
N THR A 339 -9.11 -13.23 -8.03
CA THR A 339 -10.30 -13.48 -8.85
C THR A 339 -10.92 -12.17 -9.31
N TRP A 340 -10.76 -11.86 -10.60
CA TRP A 340 -11.28 -10.66 -11.23
C TRP A 340 -12.71 -10.87 -11.76
N THR A 341 -13.57 -9.87 -11.60
CA THR A 341 -14.93 -9.84 -12.14
C THR A 341 -15.02 -8.85 -13.30
N ASP A 342 -15.59 -9.25 -14.44
CA ASP A 342 -15.95 -8.33 -15.52
C ASP A 342 -17.18 -7.51 -15.09
N ILE A 343 -16.98 -6.19 -14.95
CA ILE A 343 -18.03 -5.25 -14.55
C ILE A 343 -18.42 -4.30 -15.68
N THR A 344 -18.02 -4.59 -16.91
CA THR A 344 -18.38 -3.81 -18.11
C THR A 344 -19.91 -3.77 -18.29
N GLY A 345 -20.60 -4.84 -17.88
CA GLY A 345 -22.04 -4.96 -18.02
C GLY A 345 -22.47 -4.90 -19.49
N LYS A 346 -23.51 -4.12 -19.78
CA LYS A 346 -24.04 -3.93 -21.15
C LYS A 346 -23.35 -2.82 -21.95
N ALA A 347 -22.35 -2.14 -21.39
CA ALA A 347 -21.66 -1.07 -22.12
C ALA A 347 -20.82 -1.60 -23.29
N VAL A 348 -20.77 -0.80 -24.36
CA VAL A 348 -19.76 -0.91 -25.40
C VAL A 348 -18.68 0.12 -25.08
N LEU A 349 -17.68 -0.28 -24.30
CA LEU A 349 -16.46 0.51 -24.11
C LEU A 349 -15.60 0.40 -25.38
N SER A 350 -14.82 1.44 -25.68
CA SER A 350 -13.97 1.47 -26.87
C SER A 350 -12.57 1.90 -26.48
N ARG A 351 -11.69 0.90 -26.28
CA ARG A 351 -10.34 1.07 -25.73
C ARG A 351 -10.37 1.94 -24.45
N PRO A 352 -11.00 1.47 -23.36
CA PRO A 352 -11.07 2.22 -22.10
C PRO A 352 -9.65 2.39 -21.54
N LEU A 353 -9.27 3.63 -21.22
CA LEU A 353 -7.89 3.98 -20.89
C LEU A 353 -7.74 4.48 -19.45
N GLY A 354 -8.14 5.71 -19.13
CA GLY A 354 -8.17 6.22 -17.75
C GLY A 354 -9.44 5.79 -17.02
N ILE A 355 -9.34 5.56 -15.71
CA ILE A 355 -10.48 5.28 -14.83
C ILE A 355 -10.35 6.04 -13.49
N ALA A 356 -11.48 6.47 -12.94
CA ALA A 356 -11.61 6.96 -11.58
C ALA A 356 -12.89 6.42 -10.93
N VAL A 357 -12.92 6.35 -9.61
CA VAL A 357 -14.08 5.93 -8.81
C VAL A 357 -14.39 6.97 -7.74
N ASP A 358 -15.66 7.30 -7.56
CA ASP A 358 -16.09 8.21 -6.49
C ASP A 358 -16.52 7.47 -5.21
N ASN A 359 -16.79 8.21 -4.14
CA ASN A 359 -17.17 7.67 -2.84
C ASN A 359 -18.52 6.91 -2.84
N LEU A 360 -19.32 7.05 -3.90
CA LEU A 360 -20.58 6.31 -4.09
C LEU A 360 -20.39 5.05 -4.94
N GLY A 361 -19.16 4.80 -5.41
CA GLY A 361 -18.79 3.69 -6.27
C GLY A 361 -19.12 3.91 -7.74
N ASN A 362 -19.45 5.14 -8.16
CA ASN A 362 -19.62 5.44 -9.58
C ASN A 362 -18.26 5.44 -10.26
N LEU A 363 -18.20 4.93 -11.48
CA LEU A 363 -16.95 4.82 -12.24
C LEU A 363 -16.97 5.82 -13.39
N TYR A 364 -15.85 6.49 -13.62
CA TYR A 364 -15.64 7.42 -14.71
C TYR A 364 -14.52 6.86 -15.57
N VAL A 365 -14.79 6.62 -16.84
CA VAL A 365 -13.87 5.93 -17.77
C VAL A 365 -13.68 6.74 -19.03
N VAL A 366 -12.42 6.87 -19.44
CA VAL A 366 -12.06 7.50 -20.70
C VAL A 366 -12.11 6.46 -21.83
N ASN A 367 -13.06 6.60 -22.76
CA ASN A 367 -13.08 5.82 -23.99
C ASN A 367 -12.15 6.47 -25.03
N TYR A 368 -10.88 6.06 -25.00
CA TYR A 368 -9.79 6.69 -25.76
C TYR A 368 -10.06 6.76 -27.26
N GLN A 369 -10.55 5.69 -27.87
CA GLN A 369 -10.74 5.65 -29.33
C GLN A 369 -11.91 6.52 -29.82
N SER A 370 -12.90 6.76 -28.95
CA SER A 370 -14.07 7.57 -29.28
C SER A 370 -14.01 9.00 -28.73
N ASN A 371 -12.94 9.35 -27.99
CA ASN A 371 -12.78 10.63 -27.29
C ASN A 371 -13.95 10.97 -26.35
N LYS A 372 -14.53 9.95 -25.69
CA LYS A 372 -15.69 10.10 -24.82
C LYS A 372 -15.36 9.82 -23.36
N ILE A 373 -16.10 10.46 -22.47
CA ILE A 373 -16.04 10.21 -21.03
C ILE A 373 -17.33 9.50 -20.62
N MET A 374 -17.20 8.26 -20.16
CA MET A 374 -18.33 7.42 -19.78
C MET A 374 -18.45 7.37 -18.26
N LYS A 375 -19.67 7.47 -17.72
CA LYS A 375 -19.96 7.30 -16.31
C LYS A 375 -20.83 6.06 -16.09
N TYR A 376 -20.38 5.16 -15.22
CA TYR A 376 -21.19 4.08 -14.65
C TYR A 376 -21.81 4.55 -13.34
N SER A 377 -23.14 4.44 -13.22
CA SER A 377 -23.85 4.66 -11.96
C SER A 377 -23.92 3.36 -11.17
N ASN A 378 -23.36 3.37 -9.96
CA ASN A 378 -23.44 2.20 -9.08
C ASN A 378 -24.88 1.98 -8.55
N GLU A 379 -25.70 3.02 -8.50
CA GLU A 379 -27.09 2.95 -8.07
C GLU A 379 -27.98 2.33 -9.14
N THR A 380 -27.95 2.88 -10.36
CA THR A 380 -28.84 2.43 -11.45
C THR A 380 -28.26 1.26 -12.24
N LYS A 381 -26.96 0.96 -12.06
CA LYS A 381 -26.20 -0.05 -12.81
C LYS A 381 -26.14 0.23 -14.32
N GLU A 382 -26.21 1.51 -14.69
CA GLU A 382 -26.23 1.95 -16.09
C GLU A 382 -25.01 2.82 -16.45
N TRP A 383 -24.67 2.80 -17.73
CA TRP A 383 -23.63 3.64 -18.32
C TRP A 383 -24.23 4.84 -19.05
N THR A 384 -23.62 6.00 -18.88
CA THR A 384 -24.02 7.25 -19.53
C THR A 384 -22.80 7.92 -20.16
N ASP A 385 -22.96 8.50 -21.34
CA ASP A 385 -21.96 9.38 -21.94
C ASP A 385 -22.10 10.77 -21.32
N ILE A 386 -21.05 11.20 -20.62
CA ILE A 386 -21.03 12.48 -19.91
C ILE A 386 -20.18 13.54 -20.61
N THR A 387 -19.79 13.28 -21.86
CA THR A 387 -18.99 14.20 -22.69
C THR A 387 -19.75 15.51 -22.94
N GLY A 388 -21.07 15.44 -23.11
CA GLY A 388 -21.90 16.60 -23.42
C GLY A 388 -21.54 17.17 -24.81
N THR A 389 -21.35 18.48 -24.88
CA THR A 389 -20.97 19.21 -26.11
C THR A 389 -19.46 19.42 -26.25
N GLU A 390 -18.65 19.01 -25.28
CA GLU A 390 -17.19 19.16 -25.32
C GLU A 390 -16.59 18.24 -26.39
N SER A 391 -15.51 18.71 -27.03
CA SER A 391 -14.78 17.94 -28.03
C SER A 391 -13.38 17.65 -27.50
N PHE A 392 -13.23 16.49 -26.84
CA PHE A 392 -11.92 16.00 -26.40
C PHE A 392 -11.10 15.48 -27.58
N ASN A 393 -9.78 15.46 -27.43
CA ASN A 393 -8.84 14.95 -28.42
C ASN A 393 -7.79 14.05 -27.77
N TYR A 394 -7.98 12.74 -27.92
CA TYR A 394 -7.20 11.69 -27.23
C TYR A 394 -7.08 11.93 -25.72
N PRO A 395 -8.21 12.05 -24.99
CA PRO A 395 -8.16 12.14 -23.54
C PRO A 395 -7.53 10.88 -22.97
N THR A 396 -6.75 11.00 -21.89
CA THR A 396 -6.00 9.87 -21.32
C THR A 396 -6.34 9.60 -19.85
N GLY A 397 -6.23 10.62 -19.00
CA GLY A 397 -6.50 10.52 -17.56
C GLY A 397 -7.88 11.06 -17.17
N VAL A 398 -8.46 10.49 -16.12
CA VAL A 398 -9.65 11.02 -15.44
C VAL A 398 -9.46 10.91 -13.93
N ALA A 399 -9.94 11.90 -13.18
CA ALA A 399 -9.99 11.90 -11.71
C ALA A 399 -11.34 12.42 -11.25
N VAL A 400 -11.77 12.05 -10.05
CA VAL A 400 -13.01 12.55 -9.42
C VAL A 400 -12.73 12.90 -7.97
N ASP A 401 -13.18 14.07 -7.54
CA ASP A 401 -13.00 14.51 -6.15
C ASP A 401 -14.15 14.07 -5.24
N ASN A 402 -13.98 14.30 -3.93
CA ASN A 402 -14.96 13.94 -2.90
C ASN A 402 -16.32 14.63 -3.06
N PHE A 403 -16.40 15.70 -3.86
CA PHE A 403 -17.66 16.41 -4.16
C PHE A 403 -18.32 15.90 -5.46
N GLY A 404 -17.67 14.99 -6.19
CA GLY A 404 -18.14 14.46 -7.46
C GLY A 404 -17.80 15.34 -8.67
N ASN A 405 -16.86 16.28 -8.55
CA ASN A 405 -16.35 16.98 -9.73
C ASN A 405 -15.40 16.07 -10.51
N VAL A 406 -15.54 16.05 -11.83
CA VAL A 406 -14.74 15.20 -12.72
C VAL A 406 -13.67 16.02 -13.41
N TYR A 407 -12.45 15.52 -13.46
CA TYR A 407 -11.30 16.15 -14.10
C TYR A 407 -10.78 15.24 -15.20
N VAL A 408 -10.46 15.79 -16.37
CA VAL A 408 -10.00 15.02 -17.54
C VAL A 408 -8.75 15.66 -18.11
N ALA A 409 -7.76 14.81 -18.37
CA ALA A 409 -6.56 15.15 -19.12
C ALA A 409 -6.83 15.07 -20.63
N ASP A 410 -7.05 16.21 -21.27
CA ASP A 410 -7.31 16.35 -22.71
C ASP A 410 -6.00 16.54 -23.49
N ARG A 411 -5.28 15.42 -23.62
CA ARG A 411 -3.86 15.39 -23.98
C ARG A 411 -3.51 16.16 -25.25
N ARG A 412 -4.20 15.92 -26.37
CA ARG A 412 -3.83 16.58 -27.66
C ARG A 412 -4.33 18.01 -27.79
N HIS A 413 -5.17 18.47 -26.87
CA HIS A 413 -5.44 19.89 -26.69
C HIS A 413 -4.53 20.56 -25.68
N TYR A 414 -3.65 19.81 -25.02
CA TYR A 414 -2.75 20.28 -23.98
C TYR A 414 -3.50 20.94 -22.80
N LYS A 415 -4.65 20.37 -22.44
CA LYS A 415 -5.59 20.97 -21.49
C LYS A 415 -6.03 20.01 -20.41
N ILE A 416 -6.35 20.57 -19.25
CA ILE A 416 -7.06 19.88 -18.18
C ILE A 416 -8.45 20.49 -18.08
N LYS A 417 -9.47 19.63 -18.18
CA LYS A 417 -10.89 20.02 -18.14
C LYS A 417 -11.53 19.58 -16.83
N LYS A 418 -12.38 20.42 -16.25
CA LYS A 418 -13.19 20.13 -15.05
C LYS A 418 -14.67 20.17 -15.40
N ARG A 419 -15.43 19.16 -15.00
CA ARG A 419 -16.90 19.18 -15.01
C ARG A 419 -17.41 19.21 -13.57
N PRO A 420 -17.97 20.35 -13.11
CA PRO A 420 -18.56 20.43 -11.79
C PRO A 420 -19.70 19.43 -11.61
N VAL A 421 -19.90 18.95 -10.38
CA VAL A 421 -21.02 18.07 -10.05
C VAL A 421 -22.35 18.73 -10.42
N GLY A 422 -23.23 17.97 -11.09
CA GLY A 422 -24.54 18.46 -11.56
C GLY A 422 -24.50 19.35 -12.82
N SER A 423 -23.33 19.74 -13.32
CA SER A 423 -23.18 20.55 -14.54
C SER A 423 -23.20 19.69 -15.82
N SER A 424 -23.64 20.25 -16.96
CA SER A 424 -23.38 19.70 -18.30
C SER A 424 -22.08 20.20 -18.91
N GLU A 425 -21.56 21.34 -18.43
CA GLU A 425 -20.45 22.07 -19.03
C GLU A 425 -19.08 21.69 -18.47
N TRP A 426 -18.07 21.75 -19.34
CA TRP A 426 -16.67 21.57 -19.01
C TRP A 426 -15.94 22.91 -18.95
N LEU A 427 -15.15 23.11 -17.89
CA LEU A 427 -14.33 24.28 -17.64
C LEU A 427 -12.87 23.94 -17.95
N ASP A 428 -12.16 24.85 -18.62
CA ASP A 428 -10.71 24.75 -18.79
C ASP A 428 -10.00 25.27 -17.54
N ILE A 429 -9.23 24.41 -16.88
CA ILE A 429 -8.49 24.74 -15.64
C ILE A 429 -6.96 24.67 -15.85
N THR A 430 -6.51 24.71 -17.10
CA THR A 430 -5.09 24.68 -17.46
C THR A 430 -4.39 26.00 -17.11
N GLY A 431 -5.15 27.09 -17.04
CA GLY A 431 -4.62 28.44 -16.88
C GLY A 431 -3.90 28.92 -18.14
N THR A 432 -2.83 29.68 -17.99
CA THR A 432 -2.03 30.21 -19.11
C THR A 432 -0.88 29.30 -19.56
N GLN A 433 -0.77 28.11 -18.97
CA GLN A 433 0.35 27.20 -19.21
C GLN A 433 0.04 26.17 -20.29
N ASN A 434 1.07 25.68 -20.96
CA ASN A 434 0.98 24.51 -21.81
C ASN A 434 1.34 23.27 -20.98
N ILE A 435 0.44 22.29 -20.92
CA ILE A 435 0.63 21.03 -20.19
C ILE A 435 0.32 19.91 -21.19
N ASP A 436 1.14 18.86 -21.31
CA ASP A 436 0.80 17.65 -22.08
C ASP A 436 0.29 16.57 -21.10
N PRO A 437 -0.95 16.65 -20.58
CA PRO A 437 -1.35 15.83 -19.45
C PRO A 437 -1.54 14.37 -19.89
N ASN A 438 -0.65 13.48 -19.47
CA ASN A 438 -0.83 12.04 -19.64
C ASN A 438 -1.77 11.47 -18.57
N GLY A 439 -1.69 11.96 -17.34
CA GLY A 439 -2.50 11.51 -16.20
C GLY A 439 -2.84 12.65 -15.26
N ILE A 440 -3.91 12.46 -14.48
CA ILE A 440 -4.37 13.41 -13.46
C ILE A 440 -4.87 12.66 -12.23
N ALA A 441 -4.59 13.20 -11.05
CA ALA A 441 -5.09 12.75 -9.77
C ALA A 441 -5.55 13.93 -8.92
N VAL A 442 -6.42 13.67 -7.96
CA VAL A 442 -6.93 14.65 -6.98
C VAL A 442 -6.82 14.06 -5.58
N ASP A 443 -6.34 14.86 -4.63
CA ASP A 443 -6.27 14.43 -3.23
C ASP A 443 -7.57 14.72 -2.46
N SER A 444 -7.61 14.29 -1.19
CA SER A 444 -8.77 14.48 -0.31
C SER A 444 -9.07 15.95 0.04
N GLU A 445 -8.08 16.84 -0.08
CA GLU A 445 -8.20 18.28 0.15
C GLU A 445 -8.74 19.01 -1.10
N GLY A 446 -8.66 18.36 -2.26
CA GLY A 446 -9.07 18.87 -3.57
C GLY A 446 -7.93 19.51 -4.37
N ASN A 447 -6.67 19.24 -4.00
CA ASN A 447 -5.51 19.63 -4.80
C ASN A 447 -5.34 18.66 -5.97
N LEU A 448 -4.98 19.18 -7.13
CA LEU A 448 -4.81 18.41 -8.35
C LEU A 448 -3.33 18.20 -8.65
N TYR A 449 -3.03 17.06 -9.26
CA TYR A 449 -1.69 16.68 -9.67
C TYR A 449 -1.74 16.09 -11.08
N ALA A 450 -0.82 16.52 -11.95
CA ALA A 450 -0.76 16.10 -13.33
C ALA A 450 0.62 15.53 -13.67
N ALA A 451 0.60 14.37 -14.33
CA ALA A 451 1.76 13.83 -15.02
C ALA A 451 1.85 14.48 -16.41
N ASP A 452 2.82 15.37 -16.59
CA ASP A 452 3.02 16.16 -17.81
C ASP A 452 4.05 15.46 -18.72
N GLY A 453 3.66 15.18 -19.95
CA GLY A 453 4.43 14.50 -20.99
C GLY A 453 5.73 15.19 -21.38
N TYR A 454 5.95 16.42 -20.91
CA TYR A 454 7.26 17.10 -20.96
C TYR A 454 8.24 16.65 -19.85
N GLY A 455 7.98 15.52 -19.19
CA GLY A 455 8.85 14.98 -18.14
C GLY A 455 8.69 15.68 -16.79
N LYS A 456 7.51 16.27 -16.52
CA LYS A 456 7.24 17.07 -15.33
C LYS A 456 6.07 16.52 -14.53
N ILE A 457 6.10 16.74 -13.22
CA ILE A 457 4.95 16.55 -12.34
C ILE A 457 4.49 17.94 -11.87
N LYS A 458 3.25 18.29 -12.16
CA LYS A 458 2.67 19.59 -11.84
C LYS A 458 1.57 19.45 -10.80
N SER A 459 1.39 20.46 -9.95
CA SER A 459 0.30 20.53 -8.98
C SER A 459 -0.51 21.83 -9.11
N LEU A 460 -1.81 21.77 -8.83
CA LEU A 460 -2.68 22.93 -8.69
C LEU A 460 -3.41 22.81 -7.35
N LEU A 461 -3.01 23.65 -6.39
CA LEU A 461 -3.63 23.65 -5.07
C LEU A 461 -5.03 24.25 -5.16
N LYS A 462 -5.93 23.76 -4.30
CA LYS A 462 -7.32 24.22 -4.28
C LYS A 462 -7.41 25.72 -4.01
N GLY A 463 -8.07 26.44 -4.91
CA GLY A 463 -8.25 27.89 -4.83
C GLY A 463 -7.16 28.70 -5.54
N GLU A 464 -6.09 28.05 -6.01
CA GLU A 464 -5.06 28.67 -6.84
C GLU A 464 -5.44 28.62 -8.33
N GLU A 465 -4.84 29.51 -9.13
CA GLU A 465 -5.08 29.60 -10.57
C GLU A 465 -3.94 28.99 -11.41
N ASN A 466 -2.76 28.78 -10.81
CA ASN A 466 -1.54 28.44 -11.53
C ASN A 466 -0.98 27.07 -11.12
N TRP A 467 -0.66 26.26 -12.12
CA TRP A 467 0.06 25.01 -11.94
C TRP A 467 1.52 25.25 -11.55
N VAL A 468 2.04 24.48 -10.59
CA VAL A 468 3.42 24.57 -10.10
C VAL A 468 4.17 23.28 -10.40
N ASP A 469 5.37 23.39 -10.98
CA ASP A 469 6.29 22.25 -11.19
C ASP A 469 6.83 21.77 -9.83
N ILE A 470 6.48 20.53 -9.50
CA ILE A 470 6.92 19.83 -8.29
C ILE A 470 7.82 18.63 -8.66
N THR A 471 8.52 18.69 -9.79
CA THR A 471 9.45 17.62 -10.18
C THR A 471 10.70 17.62 -9.28
N GLY A 472 11.14 18.79 -8.82
CA GLY A 472 12.38 18.92 -8.04
C GLY A 472 13.61 18.66 -8.91
N THR A 473 14.57 17.90 -8.39
CA THR A 473 15.81 17.51 -9.09
C THR A 473 15.68 16.22 -9.90
N GLU A 474 14.53 15.54 -9.81
CA GLU A 474 14.27 14.29 -10.51
C GLU A 474 14.08 14.51 -12.01
N SER A 475 14.32 13.47 -12.81
CA SER A 475 14.04 13.50 -14.26
C SER A 475 13.07 12.38 -14.61
N PHE A 476 11.92 12.76 -15.18
CA PHE A 476 10.97 11.79 -15.74
C PHE A 476 11.10 11.77 -17.26
N SER A 477 11.06 10.58 -17.85
CA SER A 477 11.12 10.45 -19.31
C SER A 477 9.72 10.51 -19.91
N THR A 478 8.79 9.68 -19.41
CA THR A 478 7.39 9.66 -19.83
C THR A 478 6.51 9.41 -18.60
N PRO A 479 6.32 10.42 -17.72
CA PRO A 479 5.43 10.26 -16.58
C PRO A 479 4.00 10.07 -17.12
N TYR A 480 3.30 9.04 -16.66
CA TYR A 480 2.00 8.65 -17.21
C TYR A 480 0.94 8.47 -16.13
N GLY A 481 0.99 7.36 -15.39
CA GLY A 481 0.10 7.12 -14.26
C GLY A 481 0.47 8.01 -13.09
N ILE A 482 -0.53 8.57 -12.41
CA ILE A 482 -0.34 9.34 -11.19
C ILE A 482 -1.45 9.00 -10.19
N ALA A 483 -1.09 8.79 -8.92
CA ALA A 483 -2.02 8.55 -7.82
C ALA A 483 -1.51 9.20 -6.53
N ILE A 484 -2.42 9.44 -5.59
CA ILE A 484 -2.12 10.10 -4.31
C ILE A 484 -2.75 9.29 -3.19
N ASP A 485 -2.00 8.98 -2.13
CA ASP A 485 -2.52 8.25 -0.97
C ASP A 485 -3.23 9.18 0.03
N GLY A 486 -3.88 8.59 1.04
CA GLY A 486 -4.56 9.34 2.10
C GLY A 486 -3.64 10.24 2.95
N ASN A 487 -2.32 10.02 2.91
CA ASN A 487 -1.31 10.84 3.58
C ASN A 487 -0.77 11.97 2.69
N GLY A 488 -1.18 12.03 1.42
CA GLY A 488 -0.73 13.00 0.42
C GLY A 488 0.60 12.63 -0.24
N SER A 489 1.06 11.38 -0.15
CA SER A 489 2.20 10.90 -0.94
C SER A 489 1.78 10.72 -2.40
N ILE A 490 2.65 11.15 -3.32
CA ILE A 490 2.42 11.10 -4.76
C ILE A 490 3.17 9.90 -5.34
N TYR A 491 2.49 9.12 -6.17
CA TYR A 491 3.03 7.98 -6.88
C TYR A 491 2.93 8.21 -8.37
N VAL A 492 4.00 7.96 -9.12
CA VAL A 492 4.07 8.20 -10.56
C VAL A 492 4.70 7.01 -11.26
N THR A 493 4.11 6.57 -12.37
CA THR A 493 4.78 5.65 -13.28
C THR A 493 5.50 6.42 -14.39
N ASP A 494 6.76 6.09 -14.62
CA ASP A 494 7.59 6.61 -15.70
C ASP A 494 7.75 5.52 -16.76
N THR A 495 6.79 5.47 -17.70
CA THR A 495 6.53 4.30 -18.55
C THR A 495 7.70 3.89 -19.42
N SER A 496 8.50 4.84 -19.91
CA SER A 496 9.63 4.55 -20.80
C SER A 496 10.90 4.14 -20.06
N THR A 497 10.94 4.31 -18.73
CA THR A 497 12.08 3.85 -17.90
C THR A 497 11.71 2.64 -17.04
N ASP A 498 10.48 2.14 -17.16
CA ASP A 498 9.92 1.05 -16.37
C ASP A 498 9.96 1.30 -14.86
N LYS A 499 9.91 2.58 -14.45
CA LYS A 499 10.03 3.00 -13.05
C LYS A 499 8.73 3.43 -12.42
N ILE A 500 8.64 3.19 -11.12
CA ILE A 500 7.60 3.71 -10.24
C ILE A 500 8.28 4.55 -9.17
N LYS A 501 7.91 5.83 -9.10
CA LYS A 501 8.50 6.78 -8.16
C LYS A 501 7.47 7.26 -7.15
N LYS A 502 7.87 7.36 -5.89
CA LYS A 502 7.08 7.90 -4.78
C LYS A 502 7.69 9.19 -4.29
N ARG A 503 6.87 10.19 -3.96
CA ARG A 503 7.28 11.37 -3.20
C ARG A 503 6.33 11.58 -2.04
N SER A 504 6.84 11.44 -0.82
CA SER A 504 6.06 11.67 0.40
C SER A 504 5.65 13.14 0.53
N ARG A 505 4.53 13.41 1.20
CA ARG A 505 4.06 14.78 1.44
C ARG A 505 5.14 15.63 2.12
N GLY A 506 5.43 16.80 1.56
CA GLY A 506 6.45 17.73 2.09
C GLY A 506 7.91 17.34 1.82
N ALA A 507 8.20 16.12 1.36
CA ALA A 507 9.55 15.75 0.93
C ALA A 507 9.95 16.51 -0.34
N SER A 508 11.24 16.75 -0.57
CA SER A 508 11.76 17.32 -1.83
C SER A 508 12.20 16.27 -2.84
N GLU A 509 12.49 15.05 -2.38
CA GLU A 509 13.09 13.97 -3.17
C GLU A 509 12.04 12.94 -3.59
N TRP A 510 12.30 12.31 -4.73
CA TRP A 510 11.57 11.14 -5.21
C TRP A 510 12.34 9.87 -4.87
N ILE A 511 11.62 8.84 -4.46
CA ILE A 511 12.16 7.52 -4.14
C ILE A 511 11.72 6.56 -5.25
N ASP A 512 12.67 5.83 -5.83
CA ASP A 512 12.40 4.76 -6.77
C ASP A 512 11.92 3.51 -6.01
N ILE A 513 10.65 3.15 -6.16
CA ILE A 513 10.02 1.99 -5.50
C ILE A 513 9.81 0.82 -6.48
N THR A 514 10.50 0.85 -7.62
CA THR A 514 10.40 -0.19 -8.67
C THR A 514 10.92 -1.54 -8.20
N THR A 515 11.70 -1.56 -7.11
CA THR A 515 12.46 -2.70 -6.57
C THR A 515 11.86 -4.06 -6.90
N ARG A 516 12.50 -4.81 -7.81
CA ARG A 516 12.12 -6.17 -8.25
C ARG A 516 10.72 -6.34 -8.82
N GLY A 517 10.07 -5.26 -9.18
CA GLY A 517 8.81 -5.35 -9.89
C GLY A 517 8.95 -5.92 -11.29
N ASN A 518 10.15 -5.89 -11.91
CA ASN A 518 10.39 -6.33 -13.30
C ASN A 518 9.28 -5.82 -14.23
N PHE A 519 9.02 -4.51 -14.14
CA PHE A 519 7.98 -3.85 -14.93
C PHE A 519 8.44 -3.71 -16.38
N SER A 520 7.47 -3.69 -17.29
CA SER A 520 7.63 -3.30 -18.67
C SER A 520 6.41 -2.48 -19.11
N ASN A 521 6.62 -1.19 -19.30
CA ASN A 521 5.60 -0.18 -19.55
C ASN A 521 4.53 -0.13 -18.45
N PRO A 522 4.88 0.26 -17.20
CA PRO A 522 3.92 0.43 -16.11
C PRO A 522 2.95 1.59 -16.43
N ALA A 523 1.77 1.29 -16.97
CA ALA A 523 0.89 2.28 -17.59
C ALA A 523 0.10 3.13 -16.59
N SER A 524 -0.22 2.58 -15.42
CA SER A 524 -0.96 3.28 -14.38
C SER A 524 -0.56 2.80 -13.00
N VAL A 525 -0.82 3.65 -12.01
CA VAL A 525 -0.66 3.37 -10.58
C VAL A 525 -1.95 3.77 -9.88
N ALA A 526 -2.38 2.98 -8.90
CA ALA A 526 -3.41 3.32 -7.93
C ALA A 526 -2.90 3.01 -6.52
N VAL A 527 -3.45 3.66 -5.50
CA VAL A 527 -3.08 3.42 -4.10
C VAL A 527 -4.33 3.37 -3.24
N ASP A 528 -4.43 2.37 -2.37
CA ASP A 528 -5.60 2.21 -1.51
C ASP A 528 -5.46 2.93 -0.16
N ASN A 529 -6.48 2.81 0.70
CA ASN A 529 -6.50 3.50 1.99
C ASN A 529 -5.49 2.92 3.01
N THR A 530 -4.89 1.76 2.74
CA THR A 530 -3.81 1.18 3.56
C THR A 530 -2.42 1.66 3.13
N GLY A 531 -2.33 2.35 1.99
CA GLY A 531 -1.08 2.72 1.34
C GLY A 531 -0.51 1.60 0.45
N THR A 532 -1.29 0.56 0.15
CA THR A 532 -0.90 -0.48 -0.80
C THR A 532 -0.97 0.10 -2.21
N VAL A 533 0.14 0.00 -2.93
CA VAL A 533 0.30 0.52 -4.29
C VAL A 533 0.00 -0.59 -5.28
N TYR A 534 -0.75 -0.28 -6.33
CA TYR A 534 -1.10 -1.21 -7.41
C TYR A 534 -0.65 -0.64 -8.74
N VAL A 535 -0.09 -1.47 -9.62
CA VAL A 535 0.44 -1.06 -10.91
C VAL A 535 -0.04 -1.99 -12.01
N ALA A 536 -0.52 -1.41 -13.11
CA ALA A 536 -0.85 -2.10 -14.34
C ALA A 536 0.41 -2.17 -15.20
N ASP A 537 0.97 -3.37 -15.29
CA ASP A 537 2.18 -3.65 -16.03
C ASP A 537 1.83 -4.08 -17.45
N ALA A 538 1.76 -3.08 -18.34
CA ALA A 538 0.97 -3.19 -19.56
C ALA A 538 1.53 -4.19 -20.57
N ASN A 539 2.86 -4.22 -20.77
CA ASN A 539 3.47 -5.14 -21.74
C ASN A 539 3.56 -6.58 -21.20
N THR A 540 3.58 -6.76 -19.88
CA THR A 540 3.59 -8.09 -19.26
C THR A 540 2.19 -8.66 -19.04
N ASN A 541 1.16 -7.84 -19.27
CA ASN A 541 -0.26 -8.15 -19.00
C ASN A 541 -0.50 -8.54 -17.53
N LYS A 542 0.28 -7.98 -16.60
CA LYS A 542 0.17 -8.29 -15.17
C LYS A 542 -0.34 -7.09 -14.38
N ILE A 543 -1.07 -7.38 -13.31
CA ILE A 543 -1.36 -6.43 -12.23
C ILE A 543 -0.50 -6.82 -11.05
N LYS A 544 0.26 -5.85 -10.53
CA LYS A 544 1.19 -6.05 -9.41
C LYS A 544 0.81 -5.14 -8.25
N ARG A 545 1.03 -5.57 -7.01
CA ARG A 545 0.85 -4.72 -5.82
C ARG A 545 2.07 -4.69 -4.93
N LEU A 546 2.26 -3.61 -4.19
CA LEU A 546 3.29 -3.42 -3.17
C LEU A 546 2.61 -2.91 -1.90
N LYS A 547 2.59 -3.73 -0.85
CA LYS A 547 2.06 -3.31 0.46
C LYS A 547 2.89 -2.14 1.01
N ASN A 548 2.26 -1.30 1.80
CA ASN A 548 2.97 -0.22 2.48
C ASN A 548 4.10 -0.80 3.36
N GLY A 549 5.31 -0.26 3.23
CA GLY A 549 6.52 -0.75 3.93
C GLY A 549 7.13 -2.04 3.36
N ALA A 550 6.44 -2.75 2.47
CA ALA A 550 7.02 -3.89 1.78
C ALA A 550 7.99 -3.43 0.68
N VAL A 551 8.90 -4.31 0.30
CA VAL A 551 9.90 -4.06 -0.74
C VAL A 551 9.81 -5.03 -1.91
N ARG A 552 8.79 -5.90 -1.88
CA ARG A 552 8.51 -6.90 -2.91
C ARG A 552 7.14 -6.67 -3.52
N TRP A 553 7.12 -6.64 -4.85
CA TRP A 553 5.88 -6.64 -5.61
C TRP A 553 5.28 -8.05 -5.65
N GLU A 554 3.98 -8.15 -5.43
CA GLU A 554 3.18 -9.36 -5.53
C GLU A 554 2.36 -9.32 -6.82
N ASN A 555 2.35 -10.40 -7.60
CA ASN A 555 1.51 -10.50 -8.79
C ASN A 555 0.08 -10.90 -8.38
N ILE A 556 -0.89 -10.05 -8.70
CA ILE A 556 -2.30 -10.22 -8.30
C ILE A 556 -3.22 -10.58 -9.47
N THR A 557 -2.62 -10.87 -10.63
CA THR A 557 -3.35 -11.19 -11.87
C THR A 557 -4.17 -12.48 -11.73
N GLY A 558 -3.64 -13.47 -11.00
CA GLY A 558 -4.23 -14.80 -10.92
C GLY A 558 -4.36 -15.46 -12.30
N SER A 559 -5.49 -16.13 -12.51
CA SER A 559 -5.84 -16.77 -13.78
C SER A 559 -6.47 -15.84 -14.81
N GLU A 560 -6.64 -14.55 -14.51
CA GLU A 560 -7.22 -13.59 -15.46
C GLU A 560 -6.25 -13.31 -16.61
N SER A 561 -6.79 -13.16 -17.82
CA SER A 561 -6.01 -12.90 -19.03
C SER A 561 -6.24 -11.47 -19.50
N PHE A 562 -5.55 -10.51 -18.86
CA PHE A 562 -5.53 -9.13 -19.34
C PHE A 562 -4.81 -9.03 -20.70
N LEU A 563 -5.14 -7.99 -21.47
CA LEU A 563 -4.38 -7.60 -22.66
C LEU A 563 -4.18 -6.09 -22.68
N ASN A 564 -2.95 -5.67 -22.39
CA ASN A 564 -2.55 -4.28 -22.23
C ASN A 564 -3.37 -3.57 -21.13
N PRO A 565 -3.34 -4.07 -19.86
CA PRO A 565 -4.02 -3.40 -18.76
C PRO A 565 -3.47 -1.99 -18.61
N TYR A 566 -4.35 -1.00 -18.49
CA TYR A 566 -3.96 0.41 -18.60
C TYR A 566 -4.32 1.20 -17.35
N GLY A 567 -5.49 1.85 -17.26
CA GLY A 567 -5.90 2.62 -16.11
C GLY A 567 -6.24 1.78 -14.89
N MET A 568 -5.90 2.29 -13.72
CA MET A 568 -6.22 1.71 -12.42
C MET A 568 -6.91 2.71 -11.49
N ALA A 569 -7.81 2.21 -10.64
CA ALA A 569 -8.38 2.98 -9.54
C ALA A 569 -8.69 2.07 -8.35
N THR A 570 -8.73 2.65 -7.16
CA THR A 570 -9.09 2.01 -5.89
C THR A 570 -10.27 2.74 -5.27
N ASP A 571 -11.21 2.02 -4.67
CA ASP A 571 -12.34 2.64 -3.95
C ASP A 571 -12.10 2.70 -2.43
N ARG A 572 -13.07 3.27 -1.70
CA ARG A 572 -13.03 3.40 -0.23
C ARG A 572 -12.97 2.06 0.52
N PHE A 573 -13.29 0.97 -0.16
CA PHE A 573 -13.26 -0.41 0.33
C PHE A 573 -12.03 -1.18 -0.17
N ASN A 574 -11.05 -0.46 -0.73
CA ASN A 574 -9.83 -0.97 -1.35
C ASN A 574 -10.07 -1.93 -2.54
N ASN A 575 -11.27 -1.96 -3.11
CA ASN A 575 -11.47 -2.72 -4.33
C ASN A 575 -10.64 -2.10 -5.46
N VAL A 576 -10.04 -2.95 -6.28
CA VAL A 576 -9.17 -2.53 -7.38
C VAL A 576 -9.92 -2.63 -8.69
N TYR A 577 -9.86 -1.59 -9.50
CA TYR A 577 -10.49 -1.50 -10.81
C TYR A 577 -9.40 -1.34 -11.88
N VAL A 578 -9.51 -2.10 -12.97
CA VAL A 578 -8.53 -2.10 -14.07
C VAL A 578 -9.24 -2.04 -15.41
N THR A 579 -8.87 -1.08 -16.27
CA THR A 579 -9.29 -1.09 -17.67
C THR A 579 -8.40 -2.05 -18.46
N ASP A 580 -9.01 -3.06 -19.06
CA ASP A 580 -8.39 -4.02 -19.97
C ASP A 580 -8.54 -3.50 -21.40
N LEU A 581 -7.51 -2.76 -21.85
CA LEU A 581 -7.61 -1.83 -22.97
C LEU A 581 -8.01 -2.51 -24.27
N GLU A 582 -7.31 -3.58 -24.64
CA GLU A 582 -7.50 -4.23 -25.95
C GLU A 582 -8.71 -5.17 -25.94
N HIS A 583 -9.09 -5.74 -24.79
CA HIS A 583 -10.37 -6.43 -24.65
C HIS A 583 -11.58 -5.48 -24.58
N SER A 584 -11.34 -4.18 -24.41
CA SER A 584 -12.39 -3.18 -24.18
C SER A 584 -13.28 -3.52 -22.98
N LYS A 585 -12.66 -3.97 -21.89
CA LYS A 585 -13.34 -4.41 -20.67
C LYS A 585 -12.91 -3.61 -19.44
N LEU A 586 -13.75 -3.64 -18.42
CA LEU A 586 -13.45 -3.18 -17.09
C LEU A 586 -13.50 -4.36 -16.11
N LYS A 587 -12.41 -4.56 -15.38
CA LYS A 587 -12.27 -5.64 -14.40
C LYS A 587 -12.24 -5.06 -12.99
N LYS A 588 -12.86 -5.75 -12.05
CA LYS A 588 -12.86 -5.42 -10.61
C LYS A 588 -12.33 -6.59 -9.81
N LEU A 589 -11.40 -6.33 -8.91
CA LEU A 589 -10.96 -7.25 -7.87
C LEU A 589 -11.51 -6.76 -6.53
N SER A 590 -12.30 -7.60 -5.86
CA SER A 590 -12.93 -7.22 -4.59
C SER A 590 -12.04 -7.60 -3.41
N MET A 591 -11.70 -6.62 -2.56
CA MET A 591 -10.83 -6.82 -1.40
C MET A 591 -11.60 -7.01 -0.09
N THR A 592 -12.86 -6.59 -0.03
CA THR A 592 -13.68 -6.64 1.19
C THR A 592 -15.11 -7.09 0.89
N PRO A 593 -15.87 -7.50 1.92
CA PRO A 593 -17.30 -7.67 1.78
C PRO A 593 -17.96 -6.41 1.23
N ALA A 594 -19.08 -6.57 0.53
CA ALA A 594 -19.92 -5.48 0.08
C ALA A 594 -21.34 -5.71 0.59
N ALA A 595 -21.97 -4.64 1.10
CA ALA A 595 -23.37 -4.65 1.48
C ALA A 595 -24.25 -4.07 0.37
N SER A 596 -25.36 -4.74 0.08
CA SER A 596 -26.38 -4.30 -0.88
C SER A 596 -27.77 -4.40 -0.24
N PRO A 597 -28.52 -3.29 -0.09
CA PRO A 597 -28.13 -1.91 -0.42
C PRO A 597 -26.99 -1.41 0.49
N SER A 598 -26.26 -0.39 0.04
CA SER A 598 -25.30 0.33 0.89
C SER A 598 -26.01 1.04 2.05
N GLY A 599 -25.27 1.39 3.10
CA GLY A 599 -25.79 2.08 4.28
C GLY A 599 -26.44 3.41 3.93
N GLY A 600 -27.49 3.75 4.67
CA GLY A 600 -28.27 4.97 4.46
C GLY A 600 -29.68 4.88 5.03
N ILE A 601 -30.53 5.78 4.54
CA ILE A 601 -31.96 5.79 4.87
C ILE A 601 -32.64 4.72 4.03
N VAL A 602 -33.35 3.80 4.69
CA VAL A 602 -34.07 2.68 4.06
C VAL A 602 -35.54 2.68 4.46
N THR A 603 -36.36 1.95 3.70
CA THR A 603 -37.77 1.72 4.02
C THR A 603 -37.94 0.46 4.86
N SER A 604 -39.03 0.39 5.62
CA SER A 604 -39.37 -0.79 6.42
C SER A 604 -39.45 -2.06 5.56
N GLY A 605 -38.80 -3.13 6.02
CA GLY A 605 -38.74 -4.42 5.30
C GLY A 605 -37.54 -4.57 4.36
N THR A 606 -36.63 -3.59 4.30
CA THR A 606 -35.37 -3.72 3.57
C THR A 606 -34.52 -4.85 4.14
N THR A 607 -33.95 -5.68 3.27
CA THR A 607 -32.95 -6.69 3.64
C THR A 607 -31.60 -6.34 3.02
N VAL A 608 -30.53 -6.65 3.75
CA VAL A 608 -29.14 -6.40 3.33
C VAL A 608 -28.49 -7.71 2.96
N THR A 609 -27.98 -7.78 1.73
CA THR A 609 -27.17 -8.90 1.24
C THR A 609 -25.69 -8.54 1.38
N LEU A 610 -24.91 -9.43 1.98
CA LEU A 610 -23.45 -9.33 2.00
C LEU A 610 -22.84 -10.24 0.93
N THR A 611 -21.85 -9.74 0.19
CA THR A 611 -21.14 -10.50 -0.84
C THR A 611 -19.64 -10.30 -0.74
N ILE A 612 -18.85 -11.29 -1.18
CA ILE A 612 -17.40 -11.20 -1.34
C ILE A 612 -17.02 -11.91 -2.63
N GLY A 613 -16.08 -11.34 -3.39
CA GLY A 613 -15.59 -11.92 -4.66
C GLY A 613 -14.57 -13.04 -4.48
N ILE A 614 -14.39 -13.56 -3.27
CA ILE A 614 -13.39 -14.58 -2.94
C ILE A 614 -14.11 -15.90 -2.72
N ASP A 615 -13.94 -16.84 -3.66
CA ASP A 615 -14.57 -18.16 -3.55
C ASP A 615 -14.12 -18.90 -2.29
N GLY A 616 -15.07 -19.49 -1.56
CA GLY A 616 -14.85 -20.16 -0.28
C GLY A 616 -14.50 -19.25 0.90
N ALA A 617 -14.51 -17.93 0.77
CA ALA A 617 -14.37 -17.03 1.92
C ALA A 617 -15.66 -17.00 2.75
N THR A 618 -15.53 -16.99 4.08
CA THR A 618 -16.66 -16.88 5.00
C THR A 618 -16.80 -15.43 5.45
N ILE A 619 -17.98 -14.85 5.29
CA ILE A 619 -18.28 -13.51 5.80
C ILE A 619 -18.78 -13.63 7.23
N TYR A 620 -18.10 -12.96 8.17
CA TYR A 620 -18.51 -12.76 9.54
C TYR A 620 -19.06 -11.34 9.70
N TYR A 621 -20.15 -11.16 10.44
CA TYR A 621 -20.77 -9.84 10.62
C TYR A 621 -21.37 -9.63 12.02
N THR A 622 -21.58 -8.38 12.37
CA THR A 622 -22.30 -7.91 13.56
C THR A 622 -23.34 -6.88 13.12
N THR A 623 -24.39 -6.67 13.91
CA THR A 623 -25.47 -5.69 13.64
C THR A 623 -25.54 -4.57 14.68
N ASP A 624 -24.72 -4.65 15.72
CA ASP A 624 -24.64 -3.69 16.83
C ASP A 624 -23.47 -2.70 16.68
N GLY A 625 -22.76 -2.73 15.55
CA GLY A 625 -21.59 -1.89 15.28
C GLY A 625 -20.28 -2.36 15.94
N THR A 626 -20.27 -3.48 16.69
CA THR A 626 -19.02 -4.06 17.21
C THR A 626 -18.18 -4.69 16.10
N GLU A 627 -16.87 -4.80 16.27
CA GLU A 627 -16.00 -5.38 15.23
C GLU A 627 -16.19 -6.90 15.12
N PRO A 628 -16.52 -7.44 13.93
CA PRO A 628 -16.66 -8.88 13.75
C PRO A 628 -15.30 -9.59 13.75
N THR A 629 -15.24 -10.71 14.44
CA THR A 629 -14.14 -11.68 14.46
C THR A 629 -14.71 -13.08 14.34
N ILE A 630 -13.84 -14.10 14.22
CA ILE A 630 -14.27 -15.51 14.27
C ILE A 630 -14.98 -15.88 15.59
N ASN A 631 -14.73 -15.13 16.67
CA ASN A 631 -15.23 -15.46 18.02
C ASN A 631 -16.54 -14.75 18.38
N ASN A 632 -16.81 -13.56 17.83
CA ASN A 632 -17.99 -12.75 18.16
C ASN A 632 -18.89 -12.44 16.95
N GLY A 633 -18.44 -12.69 15.71
CA GLY A 633 -19.20 -12.43 14.49
C GLY A 633 -20.16 -13.56 14.13
N MET A 634 -21.33 -13.21 13.62
CA MET A 634 -22.27 -14.14 13.02
C MET A 634 -21.81 -14.53 11.61
N ILE A 635 -21.98 -15.80 11.22
CA ILE A 635 -21.69 -16.25 9.86
C ILE A 635 -22.85 -15.84 8.94
N TYR A 636 -22.53 -15.09 7.89
CA TYR A 636 -23.51 -14.70 6.88
C TYR A 636 -23.92 -15.92 6.03
N SER A 637 -25.22 -16.21 6.01
CA SER A 637 -25.81 -17.34 5.27
C SER A 637 -27.13 -16.98 4.57
N SER A 638 -27.73 -15.84 4.92
CA SER A 638 -28.97 -15.33 4.34
C SER A 638 -29.04 -13.81 4.49
N PRO A 639 -29.85 -13.10 3.68
CA PRO A 639 -30.02 -11.65 3.78
C PRO A 639 -30.45 -11.20 5.18
N ILE A 640 -29.84 -10.11 5.68
CA ILE A 640 -30.03 -9.56 7.02
C ILE A 640 -31.22 -8.58 7.00
N PRO A 641 -32.31 -8.81 7.76
CA PRO A 641 -33.41 -7.87 7.81
C PRO A 641 -33.05 -6.61 8.62
N VAL A 642 -33.31 -5.42 8.07
CA VAL A 642 -33.21 -4.17 8.83
C VAL A 642 -34.50 -3.98 9.62
N THR A 643 -34.44 -4.18 10.94
CA THR A 643 -35.60 -4.12 11.85
C THR A 643 -35.73 -2.80 12.61
N ASP A 644 -34.63 -2.09 12.76
CA ASP A 644 -34.42 -0.85 13.52
C ASP A 644 -33.20 -0.12 12.95
N GLY A 645 -32.87 1.06 13.50
CA GLY A 645 -31.61 1.71 13.18
C GLY A 645 -30.45 0.82 13.65
N MET A 646 -29.64 0.33 12.72
CA MET A 646 -28.57 -0.64 13.02
C MET A 646 -27.30 -0.35 12.23
N THR A 647 -26.18 -0.85 12.71
CA THR A 647 -24.89 -0.76 12.02
C THR A 647 -24.38 -2.16 11.74
N ILE A 648 -24.33 -2.51 10.46
CA ILE A 648 -23.78 -3.78 10.00
C ILE A 648 -22.28 -3.61 9.77
N ARG A 649 -21.46 -4.34 10.52
CA ARG A 649 -20.02 -4.48 10.23
C ARG A 649 -19.74 -5.88 9.72
N ALA A 650 -18.89 -6.01 8.71
CA ALA A 650 -18.59 -7.32 8.12
C ALA A 650 -17.13 -7.47 7.69
N ILE A 651 -16.60 -8.68 7.85
CA ILE A 651 -15.24 -9.10 7.46
C ILE A 651 -15.32 -10.43 6.71
N ALA A 652 -14.50 -10.61 5.68
CA ALA A 652 -14.31 -11.89 5.02
C ALA A 652 -13.02 -12.54 5.51
N ILE A 653 -13.13 -13.80 5.94
CA ILE A 653 -12.02 -14.61 6.44
C ILE A 653 -11.93 -15.88 5.60
N LYS A 654 -10.72 -16.22 5.16
CA LYS A 654 -10.41 -17.49 4.49
C LYS A 654 -9.05 -17.98 4.96
N LYS A 655 -8.99 -19.24 5.38
CA LYS A 655 -7.74 -19.86 5.87
C LYS A 655 -6.63 -19.72 4.82
N GLY A 656 -5.47 -19.19 5.24
CA GLY A 656 -4.30 -18.99 4.39
C GLY A 656 -4.31 -17.70 3.57
N MET A 657 -5.42 -16.95 3.58
CA MET A 657 -5.50 -15.62 2.98
C MET A 657 -5.39 -14.53 4.04
N GLU A 658 -5.00 -13.33 3.61
CA GLU A 658 -5.17 -12.15 4.45
C GLU A 658 -6.66 -11.92 4.72
N ASP A 659 -6.99 -11.59 5.97
CA ASP A 659 -8.33 -11.16 6.34
C ASP A 659 -8.67 -9.86 5.59
N SER A 660 -9.92 -9.72 5.17
CA SER A 660 -10.34 -8.46 4.55
C SER A 660 -10.35 -7.33 5.57
N GLN A 661 -10.38 -6.08 5.09
CA GLN A 661 -10.83 -5.00 5.97
C GLN A 661 -12.28 -5.20 6.39
N VAL A 662 -12.62 -4.63 7.55
CA VAL A 662 -13.99 -4.58 8.06
C VAL A 662 -14.74 -3.46 7.34
N ILE A 663 -15.83 -3.79 6.66
CA ILE A 663 -16.79 -2.78 6.21
C ILE A 663 -17.71 -2.38 7.36
N SER A 664 -18.24 -1.16 7.32
CA SER A 664 -19.19 -0.64 8.30
C SER A 664 -20.26 0.18 7.61
N GLU A 665 -21.50 -0.30 7.63
CA GLU A 665 -22.65 0.33 6.97
C GLU A 665 -23.75 0.58 7.98
N THR A 666 -24.22 1.82 8.07
CA THR A 666 -25.27 2.23 9.03
C THR A 666 -26.59 2.44 8.31
N TYR A 667 -27.65 1.85 8.83
CA TYR A 667 -29.00 1.90 8.28
C TYR A 667 -29.92 2.64 9.24
N THR A 668 -30.73 3.54 8.69
CA THR A 668 -31.76 4.28 9.43
C THR A 668 -33.07 4.21 8.67
N PHE A 669 -34.22 4.37 9.34
CA PHE A 669 -35.49 4.39 8.64
C PHE A 669 -35.89 5.79 8.17
N LYS A 670 -36.56 5.83 7.03
CA LYS A 670 -37.25 7.03 6.56
C LYS A 670 -38.41 7.32 7.52
N GLN A 671 -38.40 8.49 8.16
CA GLN A 671 -39.47 8.89 9.08
C GLN A 671 -40.78 9.10 8.30
N GLN A 672 -41.92 8.71 8.88
CA GLN A 672 -43.24 8.90 8.26
C GLN A 672 -43.82 10.27 8.63
N VAL A 673 -44.38 10.98 7.65
CA VAL A 673 -45.08 12.25 7.88
C VAL A 673 -46.31 12.01 8.76
N GLY A 674 -46.51 12.90 9.73
CA GLY A 674 -47.65 12.88 10.63
C GLY A 674 -48.96 12.95 9.86
N LYS A 675 -49.85 11.98 10.12
CA LYS A 675 -51.21 11.92 9.56
C LYS A 675 -51.92 13.27 9.74
N PRO A 676 -52.51 13.86 8.68
CA PRO A 676 -53.34 15.03 8.82
C PRO A 676 -54.45 14.81 9.85
N THR A 677 -54.77 15.86 10.60
CA THR A 677 -55.91 15.90 11.50
C THR A 677 -56.86 16.98 11.06
N ALA A 678 -58.16 16.70 11.19
CA ALA A 678 -59.20 17.72 11.09
C ALA A 678 -59.49 18.29 12.48
N ASP A 679 -59.80 19.58 12.56
CA ASP A 679 -60.25 20.24 13.79
C ASP A 679 -61.64 19.80 14.25
N SER A 680 -62.45 19.26 13.34
CA SER A 680 -63.71 18.59 13.61
C SER A 680 -63.71 17.15 13.12
N ALA A 681 -64.28 16.23 13.90
CA ALA A 681 -64.59 14.88 13.42
C ALA A 681 -65.80 14.90 12.48
N GLY A 682 -65.86 13.93 11.55
CA GLY A 682 -66.97 13.75 10.62
C GLY A 682 -68.32 13.52 11.33
N GLY A 683 -69.39 14.01 10.72
CA GLY A 683 -70.75 13.93 11.25
C GLY A 683 -71.70 14.98 10.66
N ALA A 684 -72.86 15.15 11.31
CA ALA A 684 -73.84 16.16 10.92
C ALA A 684 -73.37 17.57 11.33
N VAL A 685 -73.29 18.48 10.37
CA VAL A 685 -72.83 19.86 10.56
C VAL A 685 -73.75 20.85 9.86
N ALA A 686 -73.81 22.09 10.35
CA ALA A 686 -74.61 23.13 9.70
C ALA A 686 -74.00 23.48 8.31
N PRO A 687 -74.83 23.83 7.30
CA PRO A 687 -74.31 24.28 6.02
C PRO A 687 -73.37 25.48 6.16
N GLY A 688 -72.20 25.38 5.55
CA GLY A 688 -71.13 26.40 5.62
C GLY A 688 -70.15 26.23 6.78
N THR A 689 -70.27 25.16 7.59
CA THR A 689 -69.24 24.80 8.58
C THR A 689 -67.90 24.57 7.86
N THR A 690 -66.80 25.12 8.39
CA THR A 690 -65.47 24.98 7.76
C THR A 690 -64.59 24.00 8.54
N VAL A 691 -63.88 23.14 7.83
CA VAL A 691 -62.93 22.16 8.40
C VAL A 691 -61.50 22.63 8.17
N LYS A 692 -60.69 22.69 9.24
CA LYS A 692 -59.27 23.01 9.19
C LYS A 692 -58.44 21.74 9.29
N LEU A 693 -57.51 21.57 8.34
CA LEU A 693 -56.53 20.50 8.36
C LEU A 693 -55.20 20.97 8.97
N THR A 694 -54.55 20.11 9.75
CA THR A 694 -53.20 20.33 10.27
C THR A 694 -52.37 19.05 10.22
N SER A 695 -51.05 19.17 10.11
CA SER A 695 -50.11 18.05 10.30
C SER A 695 -49.16 18.40 11.45
N THR A 696 -48.75 17.40 12.22
CA THR A 696 -47.74 17.55 13.28
C THR A 696 -46.32 17.57 12.73
N THR A 697 -46.12 17.27 11.44
CA THR A 697 -44.84 17.40 10.77
C THR A 697 -44.70 18.81 10.22
N ASP A 698 -43.82 19.60 10.85
CA ASP A 698 -43.50 20.94 10.38
C ASP A 698 -43.11 20.95 8.90
N ASP A 699 -43.60 21.95 8.17
CA ASP A 699 -43.39 22.14 6.73
C ASP A 699 -43.92 21.02 5.82
N ALA A 700 -44.75 20.09 6.33
CA ALA A 700 -45.43 19.12 5.48
C ALA A 700 -46.60 19.76 4.73
N THR A 701 -46.69 19.48 3.43
CA THR A 701 -47.74 20.00 2.55
C THR A 701 -48.94 19.05 2.57
N ILE A 702 -50.15 19.57 2.79
CA ILE A 702 -51.38 18.76 2.82
C ILE A 702 -52.10 18.84 1.48
N TYR A 703 -52.46 17.69 0.92
CA TYR A 703 -53.35 17.54 -0.24
C TYR A 703 -54.65 16.86 0.20
N PHE A 704 -55.80 17.30 -0.31
CA PHE A 704 -57.09 16.75 0.06
C PHE A 704 -58.06 16.60 -1.12
N THR A 705 -59.08 15.77 -0.94
CA THR A 705 -60.21 15.57 -1.86
C THR A 705 -61.51 15.64 -1.07
N THR A 706 -62.62 16.05 -1.68
CA THR A 706 -63.95 16.15 -1.02
C THR A 706 -64.96 15.11 -1.54
N ASP A 707 -64.60 14.39 -2.60
CA ASP A 707 -65.42 13.34 -3.24
C ASP A 707 -65.15 11.94 -2.64
N GLY A 708 -64.28 11.83 -1.64
CA GLY A 708 -63.89 10.57 -1.01
C GLY A 708 -62.82 9.77 -1.77
N SER A 709 -62.26 10.26 -2.87
CA SER A 709 -61.10 9.65 -3.53
C SER A 709 -59.84 9.77 -2.65
N ILE A 710 -58.83 8.90 -2.82
CA ILE A 710 -57.57 9.01 -2.05
C ILE A 710 -56.73 10.15 -2.66
N PRO A 711 -56.35 11.18 -1.89
CA PRO A 711 -55.58 12.32 -2.39
C PRO A 711 -54.11 11.95 -2.65
N SER A 712 -53.53 12.59 -3.66
CA SER A 712 -52.11 12.57 -4.04
C SER A 712 -51.70 13.95 -4.58
N MET A 713 -50.44 14.13 -4.98
CA MET A 713 -50.00 15.35 -5.69
C MET A 713 -50.69 15.55 -7.04
N ASP A 714 -51.19 14.48 -7.66
CA ASP A 714 -51.76 14.51 -9.02
C ASP A 714 -53.28 14.74 -9.02
N ASN A 715 -54.01 14.24 -8.02
CA ASN A 715 -55.47 14.31 -7.95
C ASN A 715 -56.01 15.12 -6.76
N GLY A 716 -55.17 15.48 -5.79
CA GLY A 716 -55.55 16.20 -4.59
C GLY A 716 -55.45 17.72 -4.75
N THR A 717 -56.35 18.43 -4.08
CA THR A 717 -56.28 19.89 -3.96
C THR A 717 -55.27 20.28 -2.89
N LEU A 718 -54.37 21.21 -3.20
CA LEU A 718 -53.42 21.77 -2.24
C LEU A 718 -54.17 22.53 -1.14
N TYR A 719 -53.98 22.13 0.11
CA TYR A 719 -54.61 22.78 1.26
C TYR A 719 -53.98 24.16 1.51
N SER A 720 -54.79 25.22 1.38
CA SER A 720 -54.37 26.61 1.54
C SER A 720 -55.25 27.41 2.52
N GLY A 721 -56.31 26.80 3.05
CA GLY A 721 -57.23 27.41 4.00
C GLY A 721 -58.40 26.47 4.37
N PRO A 722 -59.25 26.85 5.34
CA PRO A 722 -60.37 26.02 5.79
C PRO A 722 -61.32 25.61 4.66
N ILE A 723 -61.81 24.37 4.70
CA ILE A 723 -62.65 23.76 3.65
C ILE A 723 -64.12 23.91 4.05
N PRO A 724 -64.97 24.62 3.28
CA PRO A 724 -66.39 24.76 3.60
C PRO A 724 -67.19 23.49 3.25
N VAL A 725 -68.03 23.03 4.18
CA VAL A 725 -68.97 21.93 3.98
C VAL A 725 -70.32 22.51 3.56
N THR A 726 -70.64 22.42 2.26
CA THR A 726 -71.85 23.00 1.65
C THR A 726 -72.92 21.98 1.30
N ASP A 727 -72.55 20.71 1.27
CA ASP A 727 -73.35 19.51 1.01
C ASP A 727 -72.70 18.30 1.69
N GLY A 728 -73.35 17.12 1.62
CA GLY A 728 -72.76 15.89 2.15
C GLY A 728 -71.51 15.50 1.36
N MET A 729 -70.36 15.42 2.02
CA MET A 729 -69.05 15.21 1.37
C MET A 729 -68.11 14.36 2.23
N THR A 730 -67.06 13.81 1.63
CA THR A 730 -66.01 13.09 2.37
C THR A 730 -64.66 13.73 2.11
N ILE A 731 -64.11 14.36 3.15
CA ILE A 731 -62.77 14.94 3.12
C ILE A 731 -61.76 13.84 3.37
N ARG A 732 -60.94 13.52 2.37
CA ARG A 732 -59.72 12.74 2.58
C ARG A 732 -58.50 13.62 2.44
N ALA A 733 -57.50 13.43 3.29
CA ALA A 733 -56.28 14.24 3.26
C ALA A 733 -55.01 13.41 3.47
N ILE A 734 -53.94 13.79 2.78
CA ILE A 734 -52.58 13.26 2.94
C ILE A 734 -51.60 14.42 3.15
N ALA A 735 -50.61 14.24 4.01
CA ALA A 735 -49.49 15.16 4.19
C ALA A 735 -48.23 14.57 3.56
N ILE A 736 -47.51 15.39 2.81
CA ILE A 736 -46.33 15.02 2.04
C ILE A 736 -45.19 15.98 2.41
N LYS A 737 -44.01 15.42 2.71
CA LYS A 737 -42.77 16.17 2.92
C LYS A 737 -41.63 15.49 2.17
N PRO A 738 -40.92 16.20 1.26
CA PRO A 738 -39.78 15.63 0.57
C PRO A 738 -38.76 15.02 1.55
N GLY A 739 -38.33 13.79 1.29
CA GLY A 739 -37.39 13.04 2.14
C GLY A 739 -38.01 12.18 3.24
N MET A 740 -39.33 12.24 3.44
CA MET A 740 -40.07 11.39 4.37
C MET A 740 -40.99 10.39 3.63
N GLU A 741 -41.52 9.39 4.33
CA GLU A 741 -42.63 8.58 3.81
C GLU A 741 -43.95 9.35 3.95
N ASP A 742 -44.81 9.27 2.94
CA ASP A 742 -46.09 9.96 2.94
C ASP A 742 -46.94 9.56 4.17
N SER A 743 -47.76 10.50 4.62
CA SER A 743 -48.59 10.24 5.78
C SER A 743 -49.63 9.16 5.51
N GLN A 744 -50.17 8.56 6.57
CA GLN A 744 -51.46 7.86 6.44
C GLN A 744 -52.55 8.84 5.97
N VAL A 745 -53.57 8.32 5.31
CA VAL A 745 -54.70 9.11 4.81
C VAL A 745 -55.70 9.38 5.94
N LEU A 746 -56.02 10.65 6.18
CA LEU A 746 -57.21 11.08 6.92
C LEU A 746 -58.45 10.84 6.08
N SER A 747 -59.56 10.44 6.68
CA SER A 747 -60.86 10.31 6.00
C SER A 747 -61.98 10.67 6.96
N GLU A 748 -62.67 11.78 6.68
CA GLU A 748 -63.78 12.31 7.48
C GLU A 748 -65.00 12.53 6.58
N SER A 749 -66.16 11.98 6.96
CA SER A 749 -67.41 12.12 6.20
C SER A 749 -68.37 13.06 6.92
N TYR A 750 -68.95 14.01 6.19
CA TYR A 750 -69.85 15.03 6.72
C TYR A 750 -71.22 14.94 6.04
N THR A 751 -72.27 15.20 6.82
CA THR A 751 -73.66 15.32 6.35
C THR A 751 -74.24 16.67 6.77
N ILE A 752 -75.22 17.18 6.02
CA ILE A 752 -75.92 18.44 6.33
C ILE A 752 -77.33 18.17 6.85
#